data_AF-A0A6M8VKU7-F1
#
_entry.id   AF-A0A6M8VKU7-F1
#
_cell.length_a   1.000
_cell.length_b   1.000
_cell.length_c   1.000
_cell.angle_alpha   90.00
_cell.angle_beta   90.00
_cell.angle_gamma   90.00
#
_symmetry.space_group_name_H-M   'P 1'
#
loop_
_entity.id
_entity.type
_entity.pdbx_description
1 polymer ?
#
loop_
_entity_poly.entity_id
_entity_poly.type
_entity_poly.pdbx_seq_one_letter_code
_entity_poly.pdbx_strand_id
1 'polypeptide(L)'
;MMSTESSAINRQPTPVSCWLRLGGLAALLAGSVLQATPIPTTLTDFEVSGTQVGDAHPGAFLEADHCASCHQISEQDTAPVNSWRGSKMAHAGRNPLFFAQLATANQDAENVGYYCLRCHVPKSVISGNALASESAALSDSDRQGVDCHFCHSLVNPDYVAGESPVRDETVLAALESVPEYYANAMFVIDPDGVRRGTRPDASPYHERELSPFHTESALCGTCHDVGNVAVSRQGDGTWRYNALDTPVDDEDPWMQFPLERTYTEWKLSAFADGGVDMGGRFGGDGVSVVSSCQDCHMPRTAGRAAIMGPERSDLRTHEFAGASVWTLDIIGRHFADDPDVDAEAIAAGMARSRDMLGRAASLALEEVGGALRVRLFNETGHKLPTGHIEGRRAWLNVRVFNASDELLIEYGGYDPLQAELDTEWTMVYEMVVGLSEDAAAVTGLAPGPTGHMALADTIVKDTRIPPRGFDRSDFELGGAPVVGRDYADGQYWDDVYFRLPDGADRVEVTAWYQTATRQYIEELRDNNISDDWGDTLYALWQESGRSPPEIMGQVAAATSPFVRGDFNDNGALDPSDAESMLACFESETAVTDRCLIGDFTGDGRVTCEDFDSLDAQWPGPGATPRPMVCLLGAAGAVSVPSLSGPTGAILALTLLLAGLLGLAWRESGMT
;
A
#
# COMPACT_ATOMS: atom_id res chain seq x y z
N MET A 1 -42.06 -37.04 49.53
CA MET A 1 -42.65 -38.33 49.09
C MET A 1 -41.51 -39.24 48.70
N MET A 2 -41.47 -40.43 49.29
CA MET A 2 -40.49 -41.49 49.03
C MET A 2 -40.72 -42.17 47.67
N SER A 3 -39.70 -42.93 47.26
CA SER A 3 -39.62 -44.01 46.24
C SER A 3 -39.06 -43.62 44.87
N THR A 4 -38.13 -44.31 44.22
CA THR A 4 -37.30 -45.52 44.51
C THR A 4 -36.30 -45.74 43.34
N GLU A 5 -35.08 -46.21 43.66
CA GLU A 5 -34.18 -47.24 43.06
C GLU A 5 -34.32 -47.63 41.54
N SER A 6 -33.30 -48.04 40.76
CA SER A 6 -32.07 -48.83 41.07
C SER A 6 -31.08 -48.99 39.87
N SER A 7 -29.77 -49.13 40.20
CA SER A 7 -28.70 -49.96 39.55
C SER A 7 -28.17 -49.57 38.13
N ALA A 8 -26.91 -49.80 37.70
CA ALA A 8 -25.77 -50.57 38.22
C ALA A 8 -24.45 -50.26 37.44
N ILE A 9 -23.32 -50.63 38.05
CA ILE A 9 -22.03 -51.08 37.48
C ILE A 9 -20.94 -50.04 37.15
N ASN A 10 -19.88 -50.12 37.96
CA ASN A 10 -18.57 -49.49 37.86
C ASN A 10 -17.56 -50.52 37.34
N ARG A 11 -16.77 -50.19 36.30
CA ARG A 11 -15.47 -50.83 35.99
C ARG A 11 -14.52 -49.82 35.35
N GLN A 12 -13.43 -49.53 36.05
CA GLN A 12 -12.22 -48.92 35.51
C GLN A 12 -11.43 -49.92 34.65
N PRO A 13 -10.60 -49.45 33.71
CA PRO A 13 -9.49 -50.21 33.16
C PRO A 13 -8.14 -49.77 33.74
N THR A 14 -7.30 -50.76 34.01
CA THR A 14 -5.88 -50.69 34.40
C THR A 14 -4.93 -50.64 33.18
N PRO A 15 -3.63 -50.32 33.38
CA PRO A 15 -2.71 -49.86 32.34
C PRO A 15 -1.78 -50.95 31.81
N VAL A 16 -1.24 -50.77 30.60
CA VAL A 16 -0.01 -51.45 30.15
C VAL A 16 0.89 -50.49 29.34
N SER A 17 2.13 -50.49 29.79
CA SER A 17 3.39 -49.85 29.38
C SER A 17 3.71 -49.70 27.88
N CYS A 18 4.35 -48.58 27.53
CA CYS A 18 5.35 -48.52 26.45
C CYS A 18 6.57 -47.67 26.87
N TRP A 19 7.72 -47.99 26.27
CA TRP A 19 9.08 -47.85 26.81
C TRP A 19 9.72 -46.45 26.65
N LEU A 20 10.63 -46.15 27.59
CA LEU A 20 11.61 -45.07 27.51
C LEU A 20 12.48 -45.16 26.25
N ARG A 21 12.64 -44.03 25.55
CA ARG A 21 13.92 -43.59 24.99
C ARG A 21 14.20 -42.15 25.40
N LEU A 22 15.25 -42.00 26.18
CA LEU A 22 15.97 -40.76 26.45
C LEU A 22 16.60 -40.22 25.15
N GLY A 23 16.61 -38.90 24.99
CA GLY A 23 17.52 -38.22 24.06
C GLY A 23 16.86 -37.15 23.21
N GLY A 24 16.64 -35.96 23.80
CA GLY A 24 16.28 -34.75 23.09
C GLY A 24 16.34 -33.59 24.06
N LEU A 25 17.51 -32.97 24.19
CA LEU A 25 17.64 -31.69 24.88
C LEU A 25 16.65 -30.71 24.21
N ALA A 26 15.65 -30.28 24.96
CA ALA A 26 15.00 -29.01 24.68
C ALA A 26 16.04 -27.93 24.95
N ALA A 27 16.75 -27.49 23.91
CA ALA A 27 17.45 -26.23 23.94
C ALA A 27 16.37 -25.15 24.02
N LEU A 28 16.09 -24.69 25.24
CA LEU A 28 15.56 -23.36 25.47
C LEU A 28 16.61 -22.39 24.91
N LEU A 29 16.53 -22.10 23.61
CA LEU A 29 17.09 -20.89 23.07
C LEU A 29 16.25 -19.77 23.67
N ALA A 30 16.66 -19.29 24.84
CA ALA A 30 16.46 -17.90 25.19
C ALA A 30 17.17 -17.12 24.09
N GLY A 31 16.44 -16.81 23.02
CA GLY A 31 16.86 -15.84 22.01
C GLY A 31 17.15 -14.57 22.79
N SER A 32 18.42 -14.31 23.01
CA SER A 32 18.86 -12.98 23.40
C SER A 32 18.47 -12.15 22.20
N VAL A 33 17.44 -11.29 22.33
CA VAL A 33 17.23 -10.23 21.35
C VAL A 33 18.49 -9.39 21.44
N LEU A 34 19.45 -9.66 20.56
CA LEU A 34 20.58 -8.77 20.33
C LEU A 34 19.93 -7.49 19.82
N GLN A 35 19.85 -6.49 20.68
CA GLN A 35 19.39 -5.17 20.27
C GLN A 35 20.40 -4.66 19.24
N ALA A 36 19.93 -4.47 18.01
CA ALA A 36 20.68 -3.69 17.04
C ALA A 36 20.91 -2.30 17.66
N THR A 37 22.16 -1.85 17.65
CA THR A 37 22.45 -0.46 18.01
C THR A 37 21.88 0.41 16.89
N PRO A 38 21.21 1.54 17.20
CA PRO A 38 20.75 2.45 16.16
C PRO A 38 21.90 2.81 15.21
N ILE A 39 21.59 3.01 13.93
CA ILE A 39 22.54 3.62 13.00
C ILE A 39 22.83 5.04 13.53
N PRO A 40 24.11 5.41 13.75
CA PRO A 40 24.46 6.68 14.38
C PRO A 40 24.42 7.82 13.36
N THR A 41 23.27 8.04 12.75
CA THR A 41 22.99 9.18 11.87
C THR A 41 22.94 10.48 12.67
N THR A 42 23.31 11.59 12.02
CA THR A 42 23.24 12.95 12.56
C THR A 42 22.14 13.74 11.86
N LEU A 43 21.85 14.96 12.32
CA LEU A 43 20.94 15.85 11.59
C LEU A 43 21.42 16.15 10.16
N THR A 44 22.74 16.10 9.94
CA THR A 44 23.37 16.28 8.61
C THR A 44 22.90 15.21 7.63
N ASP A 45 22.71 13.96 8.07
CA ASP A 45 22.24 12.86 7.20
C ASP A 45 20.81 13.06 6.68
N PHE A 46 20.05 13.96 7.31
CA PHE A 46 18.68 14.30 6.97
C PHE A 46 18.53 15.76 6.50
N GLU A 47 19.65 16.43 6.23
CA GLU A 47 19.66 17.77 5.68
C GLU A 47 19.20 17.72 4.22
N VAL A 48 18.25 18.61 3.89
CA VAL A 48 17.69 18.78 2.54
C VAL A 48 17.50 20.26 2.26
N SER A 49 17.51 20.67 0.99
CA SER A 49 17.28 22.04 0.55
C SER A 49 15.94 22.63 1.00
N GLY A 50 15.83 23.95 0.93
CA GLY A 50 14.65 24.70 1.35
C GLY A 50 14.82 25.29 2.73
N THR A 51 13.70 25.62 3.38
CA THR A 51 13.71 26.30 4.67
C THR A 51 14.24 25.38 5.79
N GLN A 52 15.23 25.89 6.52
CA GLN A 52 15.83 25.27 7.69
C GLN A 52 15.39 25.95 8.99
N VAL A 53 15.71 25.29 10.11
CA VAL A 53 15.46 25.85 11.45
C VAL A 53 16.22 27.17 11.60
N GLY A 54 15.49 28.24 11.92
CA GLY A 54 16.05 29.58 12.10
C GLY A 54 15.89 30.52 10.90
N ASP A 55 15.52 30.01 9.72
CA ASP A 55 15.27 30.85 8.53
C ASP A 55 14.02 31.73 8.67
N ALA A 56 13.07 31.30 9.50
CA ALA A 56 11.84 32.02 9.76
C ALA A 56 11.57 32.12 11.27
N HIS A 57 11.05 33.26 11.71
CA HIS A 57 10.77 33.49 13.12
C HIS A 57 9.37 32.95 13.49
N PRO A 58 9.20 32.13 14.55
CA PRO A 58 7.91 31.54 14.92
C PRO A 58 6.79 32.56 15.10
N GLY A 59 7.11 33.74 15.64
CA GLY A 59 6.15 34.83 15.82
C GLY A 59 5.57 35.45 14.54
N ALA A 60 6.09 35.11 13.35
CA ALA A 60 5.50 35.48 12.06
C ALA A 60 4.34 34.54 11.65
N PHE A 61 4.22 33.38 12.31
CA PHE A 61 3.25 32.35 12.00
C PHE A 61 2.18 32.28 13.07
N LEU A 62 0.92 32.28 12.63
CA LEU A 62 -0.23 32.23 13.50
C LEU A 62 -0.70 30.79 13.72
N GLU A 63 -1.47 30.60 14.77
CA GLU A 63 -2.25 29.37 14.99
C GLU A 63 -3.53 29.38 14.16
N ALA A 64 -4.08 28.19 13.90
CA ALA A 64 -5.29 28.03 13.10
C ALA A 64 -6.49 28.79 13.69
N ASP A 65 -6.57 28.95 15.01
CA ASP A 65 -7.64 29.70 15.70
C ASP A 65 -7.70 31.18 15.31
N HIS A 66 -6.56 31.79 15.00
CA HIS A 66 -6.56 33.14 14.45
C HIS A 66 -7.24 33.19 13.08
N CYS A 67 -7.06 32.15 12.26
CA CYS A 67 -7.74 32.02 10.98
C CYS A 67 -9.24 31.72 11.17
N ALA A 68 -9.59 30.89 12.16
CA ALA A 68 -10.95 30.50 12.51
C ALA A 68 -11.87 31.72 12.78
N SER A 69 -11.32 32.80 13.35
CA SER A 69 -12.06 34.05 13.59
C SER A 69 -12.81 34.60 12.37
N CYS A 70 -12.33 34.32 11.14
CA CYS A 70 -12.96 34.74 9.90
C CYS A 70 -13.29 33.58 8.95
N HIS A 71 -12.51 32.50 8.97
CA HIS A 71 -12.58 31.38 8.03
C HIS A 71 -13.33 30.16 8.58
N GLN A 72 -13.81 30.22 9.82
CA GLN A 72 -14.82 29.31 10.35
C GLN A 72 -16.21 29.94 10.21
N ILE A 73 -17.17 29.20 9.66
CA ILE A 73 -18.53 29.66 9.44
C ILE A 73 -19.47 28.58 9.96
N SER A 74 -20.20 28.86 11.05
CA SER A 74 -20.97 27.86 11.80
C SER A 74 -22.02 27.09 10.98
N GLU A 75 -22.57 27.72 9.94
CA GLU A 75 -23.62 27.14 9.09
C GLU A 75 -23.09 26.60 7.76
N GLN A 76 -21.76 26.47 7.61
CA GLN A 76 -21.12 26.05 6.36
C GLN A 76 -19.96 25.10 6.63
N ASP A 77 -20.25 23.79 6.61
CA ASP A 77 -19.25 22.72 6.82
C ASP A 77 -18.08 22.77 5.82
N THR A 78 -18.32 23.36 4.64
CA THR A 78 -17.34 23.50 3.56
C THR A 78 -16.43 24.72 3.69
N ALA A 79 -16.64 25.57 4.70
CA ALA A 79 -15.72 26.67 4.97
C ALA A 79 -14.31 26.13 5.28
N PRO A 80 -13.24 26.90 5.00
CA PRO A 80 -11.87 26.37 5.07
C PRO A 80 -11.53 25.74 6.42
N VAL A 81 -11.82 26.41 7.54
CA VAL A 81 -11.51 25.87 8.88
C VAL A 81 -12.43 24.71 9.25
N ASN A 82 -13.73 24.79 8.95
CA ASN A 82 -14.69 23.72 9.25
C ASN A 82 -14.30 22.40 8.55
N SER A 83 -13.91 22.46 7.27
CA SER A 83 -13.53 21.27 6.49
C SER A 83 -12.13 20.74 6.84
N TRP A 84 -11.19 21.62 7.20
CA TRP A 84 -9.84 21.26 7.63
C TRP A 84 -9.79 20.61 9.01
N ARG A 85 -10.57 21.11 9.99
CA ARG A 85 -10.46 20.71 11.40
C ARG A 85 -10.65 19.21 11.65
N GLY A 86 -11.37 18.51 10.77
CA GLY A 86 -11.57 17.06 10.84
C GLY A 86 -10.64 16.23 9.94
N SER A 87 -9.68 16.87 9.26
CA SER A 87 -8.77 16.21 8.32
C SER A 87 -7.56 15.61 9.04
N LYS A 88 -6.87 14.66 8.39
CA LYS A 88 -5.62 14.12 8.92
C LYS A 88 -4.50 15.17 8.97
N MET A 89 -4.56 16.22 8.13
CA MET A 89 -3.60 17.33 8.16
C MET A 89 -3.70 18.13 9.46
N ALA A 90 -4.91 18.44 9.92
CA ALA A 90 -5.15 19.14 11.20
C ALA A 90 -4.70 18.35 12.44
N HIS A 91 -4.62 17.02 12.31
CA HIS A 91 -4.26 16.10 13.39
C HIS A 91 -2.92 15.38 13.15
N ALA A 92 -2.11 15.83 12.20
CA ALA A 92 -0.83 15.18 11.90
C ALA A 92 0.15 15.25 13.09
N GLY A 93 0.07 16.32 13.89
CA GLY A 93 0.75 16.46 15.19
C GLY A 93 -0.01 15.87 16.39
N ARG A 94 -1.07 15.07 16.16
CA ARG A 94 -1.89 14.39 17.17
C ARG A 94 -2.22 12.97 16.71
N ASN A 95 -1.21 12.20 16.29
CA ASN A 95 -1.45 10.91 15.65
C ASN A 95 -0.71 9.78 16.38
N PRO A 96 -1.41 8.96 17.20
CA PRO A 96 -0.78 7.88 17.95
C PRO A 96 -0.08 6.84 17.07
N LEU A 97 -0.59 6.59 15.86
CA LEU A 97 0.08 5.68 14.91
C LEU A 97 1.43 6.24 14.47
N PHE A 98 1.46 7.54 14.11
CA PHE A 98 2.70 8.20 13.73
C PHE A 98 3.69 8.26 14.88
N PHE A 99 3.24 8.55 16.10
CA PHE A 99 4.14 8.66 17.25
C PHE A 99 4.76 7.31 17.65
N ALA A 100 4.02 6.20 17.55
CA ALA A 100 4.60 4.87 17.76
C ALA A 100 5.67 4.55 16.71
N GLN A 101 5.42 4.90 15.45
CA GLN A 101 6.37 4.71 14.36
C GLN A 101 7.59 5.65 14.47
N LEU A 102 7.38 6.89 14.91
CA LEU A 102 8.45 7.86 15.16
C LEU A 102 9.39 7.36 16.26
N ALA A 103 8.83 6.79 17.33
CA ALA A 103 9.61 6.18 18.41
C ALA A 103 10.49 5.04 17.89
N THR A 104 9.91 4.07 17.17
CA THR A 104 10.69 2.95 16.61
C THR A 104 11.70 3.40 15.56
N ALA A 105 11.37 4.36 14.70
CA ALA A 105 12.31 4.90 13.72
C ALA A 105 13.52 5.58 14.38
N ASN A 106 13.33 6.34 15.46
CA ASN A 106 14.45 6.93 16.21
C ASN A 106 15.34 5.89 16.91
N GLN A 107 14.81 4.70 17.19
CA GLN A 107 15.59 3.57 17.69
C GLN A 107 16.34 2.84 16.56
N ASP A 108 15.92 3.03 15.32
CA ASP A 108 16.56 2.44 14.13
C ASP A 108 17.70 3.32 13.62
N ALA A 109 17.46 4.64 13.53
CA ALA A 109 18.42 5.63 13.05
C ALA A 109 18.33 6.90 13.92
N GLU A 110 19.44 7.28 14.55
CA GLU A 110 19.48 8.45 15.43
C GLU A 110 19.09 9.72 14.67
N ASN A 111 18.24 10.57 15.26
CA ASN A 111 17.77 11.84 14.67
C ASN A 111 16.87 11.75 13.43
N VAL A 112 16.49 10.55 12.96
CA VAL A 112 15.57 10.42 11.80
C VAL A 112 14.22 11.10 12.05
N GLY A 113 13.81 11.23 13.32
CA GLY A 113 12.59 11.93 13.67
C GLY A 113 12.55 13.39 13.22
N TYR A 114 13.70 14.08 13.11
CA TYR A 114 13.77 15.41 12.51
C TYR A 114 13.17 15.41 11.09
N TYR A 115 13.59 14.46 10.26
CA TYR A 115 13.11 14.28 8.90
C TYR A 115 11.59 14.05 8.85
N CYS A 116 11.09 13.12 9.67
CA CYS A 116 9.67 12.78 9.75
C CYS A 116 8.80 13.98 10.15
N LEU A 117 9.28 14.78 11.11
CA LEU A 117 8.56 15.95 11.62
C LEU A 117 8.44 17.08 10.60
N ARG A 118 9.33 17.16 9.59
CA ARG A 118 9.22 18.15 8.51
C ARG A 118 7.92 18.01 7.71
N CYS A 119 7.44 16.80 7.46
CA CYS A 119 6.16 16.56 6.77
C CYS A 119 4.96 16.57 7.73
N HIS A 120 5.08 15.92 8.89
CA HIS A 120 3.94 15.69 9.78
C HIS A 120 3.60 16.92 10.63
N VAL A 121 4.61 17.70 10.99
CA VAL A 121 4.48 18.83 11.91
C VAL A 121 5.38 19.98 11.45
N PRO A 122 5.22 20.50 10.23
CA PRO A 122 6.21 21.38 9.58
C PRO A 122 6.52 22.65 10.36
N LYS A 123 5.56 23.20 11.13
CA LYS A 123 5.81 24.34 12.03
C LYS A 123 6.84 24.05 13.13
N SER A 124 7.09 22.78 13.44
CA SER A 124 8.16 22.38 14.37
C SER A 124 9.56 22.69 13.84
N VAL A 125 9.74 22.78 12.51
CA VAL A 125 10.99 23.28 11.90
C VAL A 125 11.13 24.78 12.16
N ILE A 126 10.04 25.53 12.05
CA ILE A 126 10.02 26.98 12.30
C ILE A 126 10.28 27.27 13.78
N SER A 127 9.59 26.56 14.68
CA SER A 127 9.75 26.70 16.14
C SER A 127 11.08 26.17 16.65
N GLY A 128 11.76 25.32 15.88
CA GLY A 128 12.98 24.62 16.26
C GLY A 128 12.75 23.36 17.11
N ASN A 129 11.50 23.04 17.45
CA ASN A 129 11.16 21.84 18.22
C ASN A 129 11.46 20.55 17.44
N ALA A 130 11.50 20.59 16.11
CA ALA A 130 11.88 19.45 15.27
C ALA A 130 13.30 18.92 15.57
N LEU A 131 14.20 19.78 16.07
CA LEU A 131 15.59 19.40 16.39
C LEU A 131 15.68 18.33 17.50
N ALA A 132 14.66 18.21 18.33
CA ALA A 132 14.61 17.15 19.34
C ALA A 132 14.28 15.78 18.74
N SER A 133 13.80 15.72 17.49
CA SER A 133 13.42 14.48 16.77
C SER A 133 12.32 13.65 17.44
N GLU A 134 11.65 14.16 18.46
CA GLU A 134 10.70 13.40 19.30
C GLU A 134 9.35 14.10 19.39
N SER A 135 8.26 13.33 19.49
CA SER A 135 6.91 13.89 19.67
C SER A 135 6.74 14.67 20.97
N ALA A 136 7.55 14.37 21.99
CA ALA A 136 7.47 15.00 23.31
C ALA A 136 7.87 16.49 23.29
N ALA A 137 8.64 16.92 22.28
CA ALA A 137 9.07 18.31 22.13
C ALA A 137 8.04 19.21 21.43
N LEU A 138 6.97 18.64 20.88
CA LEU A 138 5.95 19.39 20.15
C LEU A 138 5.13 20.29 21.08
N SER A 139 5.07 21.58 20.72
CA SER A 139 4.20 22.57 21.37
C SER A 139 2.74 22.42 20.95
N ASP A 140 1.83 23.12 21.62
CA ASP A 140 0.40 23.12 21.25
C ASP A 140 0.18 23.67 19.82
N SER A 141 0.97 24.68 19.42
CA SER A 141 0.97 25.23 18.05
C SER A 141 1.46 24.21 17.02
N ASP A 142 2.47 23.40 17.37
CA ASP A 142 2.96 22.32 16.50
C ASP A 142 1.89 21.24 16.36
N ARG A 143 1.16 20.89 17.43
CA ARG A 143 0.12 19.85 17.41
C ARG A 143 -1.05 20.12 16.44
N GLN A 144 -1.18 21.35 15.93
CA GLN A 144 -2.10 21.70 14.82
C GLN A 144 -1.66 21.13 13.46
N GLY A 145 -0.54 20.41 13.40
CA GLY A 145 -0.10 19.61 12.26
C GLY A 145 0.26 20.46 11.05
N VAL A 146 -0.33 20.12 9.90
CA VAL A 146 -0.21 20.89 8.66
C VAL A 146 -1.35 21.91 8.64
N ASP A 147 -1.08 23.09 9.20
CA ASP A 147 -2.09 24.12 9.46
C ASP A 147 -2.22 25.15 8.33
N CYS A 148 -3.18 26.05 8.51
CA CYS A 148 -3.51 27.10 7.55
C CYS A 148 -2.32 28.00 7.24
N HIS A 149 -1.61 28.49 8.26
CA HIS A 149 -0.55 29.48 8.02
C HIS A 149 0.63 28.83 7.34
N PHE A 150 1.03 27.62 7.74
CA PHE A 150 2.09 26.89 7.05
C PHE A 150 1.79 26.72 5.55
N CYS A 151 0.69 26.06 5.19
CA CYS A 151 0.35 25.81 3.78
C CYS A 151 0.22 27.11 3.00
N HIS A 152 -0.47 28.11 3.55
CA HIS A 152 -0.65 29.40 2.90
C HIS A 152 0.60 30.30 2.97
N SER A 153 1.73 29.83 3.49
CA SER A 153 3.01 30.56 3.44
C SER A 153 4.00 29.95 2.45
N LEU A 154 3.65 28.83 1.81
CA LEU A 154 4.54 28.12 0.90
C LEU A 154 4.87 28.93 -0.35
N VAL A 155 6.16 29.01 -0.65
CA VAL A 155 6.73 29.63 -1.84
C VAL A 155 7.08 28.53 -2.84
N ASN A 156 6.84 28.78 -4.13
CA ASN A 156 7.31 27.86 -5.17
C ASN A 156 8.84 28.01 -5.29
N PRO A 157 9.63 26.94 -5.11
CA PRO A 157 11.06 26.99 -5.38
C PRO A 157 11.41 27.28 -6.85
N ASP A 158 10.52 26.92 -7.80
CA ASP A 158 10.67 27.27 -9.22
C ASP A 158 10.10 28.67 -9.50
N TYR A 159 10.98 29.68 -9.53
CA TYR A 159 10.57 31.06 -9.78
C TYR A 159 10.32 31.33 -11.27
N VAL A 160 9.09 31.72 -11.61
CA VAL A 160 8.71 32.09 -12.97
C VAL A 160 8.42 33.59 -13.06
N ALA A 161 9.32 34.33 -13.73
CA ALA A 161 9.21 35.78 -13.86
C ALA A 161 7.90 36.20 -14.56
N GLY A 162 7.10 37.02 -13.86
CA GLY A 162 5.80 37.49 -14.33
C GLY A 162 4.60 36.63 -13.90
N GLU A 163 4.85 35.46 -13.30
CA GLU A 163 3.82 34.58 -12.73
C GLU A 163 3.96 34.46 -11.21
N SER A 164 5.19 34.18 -10.72
CA SER A 164 5.50 34.13 -9.30
C SER A 164 5.44 35.54 -8.65
N PRO A 165 4.99 35.65 -7.39
CA PRO A 165 5.12 36.89 -6.62
C PRO A 165 6.54 37.45 -6.67
N VAL A 166 6.68 38.74 -6.96
CA VAL A 166 8.01 39.38 -7.08
C VAL A 166 8.83 39.24 -5.79
N ARG A 167 8.19 39.19 -4.62
CA ARG A 167 8.90 39.02 -3.35
C ARG A 167 9.60 37.67 -3.23
N ASP A 168 9.11 36.65 -3.94
CA ASP A 168 9.66 35.30 -3.85
C ASP A 168 11.11 35.26 -4.33
N GLU A 169 11.55 36.18 -5.22
CA GLU A 169 12.98 36.32 -5.57
C GLU A 169 13.85 36.58 -4.33
N THR A 170 13.38 37.42 -3.41
CA THR A 170 14.12 37.74 -2.17
C THR A 170 14.05 36.60 -1.18
N VAL A 171 12.92 35.88 -1.11
CA VAL A 171 12.78 34.71 -0.23
C VAL A 171 13.75 33.61 -0.69
N LEU A 172 13.76 33.29 -1.98
CA LEU A 172 14.62 32.24 -2.55
C LEU A 172 16.09 32.61 -2.48
N ALA A 173 16.46 33.87 -2.73
CA ALA A 173 17.84 34.34 -2.62
C ALA A 173 18.39 34.36 -1.18
N ALA A 174 17.54 34.20 -0.17
CA ALA A 174 17.94 34.14 1.24
C ALA A 174 18.20 32.72 1.73
N LEU A 175 17.77 31.69 1.00
CA LEU A 175 18.00 30.29 1.36
C LEU A 175 19.48 29.92 1.17
N GLU A 176 19.96 28.98 1.99
CA GLU A 176 21.27 28.36 1.79
C GLU A 176 21.29 27.52 0.50
N SER A 177 20.23 26.74 0.28
CA SER A 177 20.00 25.98 -0.94
C SER A 177 18.52 26.04 -1.34
N VAL A 178 18.27 26.30 -2.62
CA VAL A 178 16.91 26.32 -3.20
C VAL A 178 16.59 24.91 -3.71
N PRO A 179 15.45 24.31 -3.32
CA PRO A 179 15.06 22.99 -3.81
C PRO A 179 14.95 22.93 -5.34
N GLU A 180 15.51 21.89 -5.93
CA GLU A 180 15.31 21.58 -7.36
C GLU A 180 14.12 20.65 -7.60
N TYR A 181 13.63 19.98 -6.54
CA TYR A 181 12.58 18.98 -6.59
C TYR A 181 11.49 19.23 -5.55
N TYR A 182 10.28 18.72 -5.82
CA TYR A 182 9.15 18.72 -4.88
C TYR A 182 9.07 17.35 -4.20
N ALA A 183 9.76 17.19 -3.08
CA ALA A 183 9.81 15.95 -2.29
C ALA A 183 10.34 16.22 -0.89
N ASN A 184 10.26 15.22 0.01
CA ASN A 184 11.03 15.14 1.27
C ASN A 184 10.89 16.34 2.22
N ALA A 185 9.76 17.07 2.14
CA ALA A 185 9.57 18.35 2.82
C ALA A 185 10.70 19.36 2.56
N MET A 186 11.20 19.39 1.32
CA MET A 186 11.98 20.50 0.76
C MET A 186 11.07 21.70 0.49
N PHE A 187 10.31 22.12 1.51
CA PHE A 187 9.43 23.27 1.41
C PHE A 187 10.22 24.57 1.51
N VAL A 188 9.70 25.62 0.88
CA VAL A 188 10.11 26.99 1.12
C VAL A 188 8.94 27.73 1.73
N ILE A 189 9.16 28.38 2.86
CA ILE A 189 8.17 29.29 3.47
C ILE A 189 8.62 30.74 3.34
N ASP A 190 7.65 31.63 3.29
CA ASP A 190 7.91 33.05 3.43
C ASP A 190 8.26 33.40 4.88
N PRO A 191 9.46 33.94 5.14
CA PRO A 191 9.94 34.17 6.51
C PRO A 191 9.14 35.24 7.26
N ASP A 192 8.44 36.12 6.55
CA ASP A 192 7.55 37.13 7.15
C ASP A 192 6.12 36.59 7.36
N GLY A 193 5.86 35.34 7.00
CA GLY A 193 4.55 34.71 7.16
C GLY A 193 3.45 35.34 6.30
N VAL A 194 3.80 35.96 5.16
CA VAL A 194 2.79 36.50 4.25
C VAL A 194 1.97 35.37 3.65
N ARG A 195 0.64 35.49 3.76
CA ARG A 195 -0.28 34.44 3.31
C ARG A 195 -0.52 34.54 1.80
N ARG A 196 -0.70 33.39 1.17
CA ARG A 196 -0.86 33.21 -0.27
C ARG A 196 -2.21 32.60 -0.57
N GLY A 197 -2.80 32.99 -1.68
CA GLY A 197 -4.05 32.41 -2.15
C GLY A 197 -4.18 32.52 -3.65
N THR A 198 -5.19 31.84 -4.19
CA THR A 198 -5.38 31.66 -5.64
C THR A 198 -6.29 32.72 -6.27
N ARG A 199 -6.79 33.67 -5.47
CA ARG A 199 -7.89 34.55 -5.84
C ARG A 199 -7.42 35.99 -6.03
N PRO A 200 -7.33 36.53 -7.26
CA PRO A 200 -6.93 37.91 -7.49
C PRO A 200 -7.97 38.92 -6.98
N ASP A 201 -9.24 38.53 -6.88
CA ASP A 201 -10.37 39.35 -6.39
C ASP A 201 -10.50 39.37 -4.85
N ALA A 202 -9.65 38.64 -4.12
CA ALA A 202 -9.70 38.62 -2.65
C ALA A 202 -9.20 39.94 -2.03
N SER A 203 -9.91 40.42 -1.01
CA SER A 203 -9.55 41.62 -0.23
C SER A 203 -9.58 41.33 1.28
N PRO A 204 -8.66 40.51 1.81
CA PRO A 204 -8.62 40.15 3.23
C PRO A 204 -8.14 41.31 4.12
N TYR A 205 -8.33 41.16 5.44
CA TYR A 205 -7.84 42.10 6.45
C TYR A 205 -6.37 41.88 6.86
N HIS A 206 -5.71 40.89 6.28
CA HIS A 206 -4.29 40.61 6.44
C HIS A 206 -3.59 40.76 5.09
N GLU A 207 -2.26 40.94 5.13
CA GLU A 207 -1.43 40.93 3.92
C GLU A 207 -1.60 39.62 3.15
N ARG A 208 -1.56 39.71 1.81
CA ARG A 208 -1.71 38.55 0.93
C ARG A 208 -0.96 38.69 -0.37
N GLU A 209 -0.50 37.55 -0.88
CA GLU A 209 0.04 37.40 -2.24
C GLU A 209 -0.84 36.48 -3.10
N LEU A 210 -0.86 36.70 -4.41
CA LEU A 210 -1.48 35.79 -5.37
C LEU A 210 -0.48 34.70 -5.74
N SER A 211 -0.85 33.42 -5.60
CA SER A 211 0.08 32.31 -5.84
C SER A 211 -0.51 31.27 -6.79
N PRO A 212 0.05 31.12 -8.01
CA PRO A 212 -0.26 30.01 -8.92
C PRO A 212 0.07 28.64 -8.32
N PHE A 213 1.16 28.54 -7.55
CA PHE A 213 1.61 27.31 -6.89
C PHE A 213 0.53 26.62 -6.04
N HIS A 214 -0.35 27.41 -5.43
CA HIS A 214 -1.48 26.90 -4.64
C HIS A 214 -2.58 26.22 -5.49
N THR A 215 -2.44 26.19 -6.81
CA THR A 215 -3.29 25.43 -7.75
C THR A 215 -2.61 24.20 -8.34
N GLU A 216 -1.32 24.01 -8.08
CA GLU A 216 -0.49 22.98 -8.71
C GLU A 216 -0.31 21.77 -7.79
N SER A 217 -0.32 20.56 -8.35
CA SER A 217 -0.04 19.33 -7.61
C SER A 217 1.35 19.33 -6.95
N ALA A 218 2.30 20.09 -7.50
CA ALA A 218 3.66 20.23 -6.98
C ALA A 218 3.70 20.72 -5.53
N LEU A 219 2.73 21.55 -5.10
CA LEU A 219 2.60 21.95 -3.69
C LEU A 219 2.36 20.74 -2.79
N CYS A 220 1.52 19.80 -3.22
CA CYS A 220 1.30 18.55 -2.49
C CYS A 220 2.53 17.63 -2.59
N GLY A 221 3.20 17.63 -3.74
CA GLY A 221 4.42 16.86 -4.00
C GLY A 221 5.54 17.12 -3.00
N THR A 222 5.66 18.35 -2.49
CA THR A 222 6.61 18.72 -1.45
C THR A 222 6.60 17.78 -0.23
N CYS A 223 5.44 17.24 0.17
CA CYS A 223 5.34 16.27 1.27
C CYS A 223 4.92 14.86 0.82
N HIS A 224 4.36 14.71 -0.39
CA HIS A 224 3.79 13.45 -0.90
C HIS A 224 4.66 12.72 -1.92
N ASP A 225 5.96 13.05 -1.97
CA ASP A 225 7.01 12.25 -2.59
C ASP A 225 8.13 12.09 -1.55
N VAL A 226 8.37 10.87 -1.07
CA VAL A 226 9.24 10.62 0.10
C VAL A 226 10.28 9.56 -0.24
N GLY A 227 11.52 9.99 -0.46
CA GLY A 227 12.69 9.13 -0.50
C GLY A 227 13.31 8.95 0.89
N ASN A 228 14.00 7.83 1.09
CA ASN A 228 14.93 7.69 2.20
C ASN A 228 16.23 8.41 1.80
N VAL A 229 16.43 9.63 2.31
CA VAL A 229 17.60 10.47 1.97
C VAL A 229 18.93 9.88 2.45
N ALA A 230 18.91 8.88 3.33
CA ALA A 230 20.09 8.15 3.78
C ALA A 230 20.43 6.94 2.88
N VAL A 231 19.64 6.65 1.84
CA VAL A 231 19.81 5.48 0.98
C VAL A 231 19.72 5.88 -0.49
N SER A 232 20.83 5.78 -1.23
CA SER A 232 20.93 6.22 -2.63
C SER A 232 21.00 5.07 -3.63
N ARG A 233 20.50 5.34 -4.84
CA ARG A 233 20.53 4.41 -5.97
C ARG A 233 21.95 4.27 -6.51
N GLN A 234 22.35 3.04 -6.78
CA GLN A 234 23.63 2.70 -7.39
C GLN A 234 23.49 2.53 -8.91
N GLY A 235 24.63 2.56 -9.62
CA GLY A 235 24.64 2.42 -11.09
C GLY A 235 24.13 1.07 -11.62
N ASP A 236 24.06 0.04 -10.77
CA ASP A 236 23.47 -1.27 -11.09
C ASP A 236 21.97 -1.38 -10.71
N GLY A 237 21.38 -0.29 -10.22
CA GLY A 237 19.98 -0.22 -9.79
C GLY A 237 19.72 -0.70 -8.36
N THR A 238 20.74 -1.15 -7.63
CA THR A 238 20.62 -1.46 -6.21
C THR A 238 20.60 -0.20 -5.34
N TRP A 239 20.22 -0.33 -4.07
CA TRP A 239 20.16 0.77 -3.10
C TRP A 239 21.19 0.56 -2.00
N ARG A 240 21.88 1.60 -1.57
CA ARG A 240 22.91 1.50 -0.52
C ARG A 240 22.82 2.69 0.44
N TYR A 241 23.13 2.44 1.72
CA TYR A 241 23.30 3.51 2.68
C TYR A 241 24.43 4.46 2.26
N ASN A 242 24.17 5.74 2.49
CA ASN A 242 25.14 6.81 2.25
C ASN A 242 26.24 6.80 3.31
N ALA A 243 27.25 7.64 3.12
CA ALA A 243 28.17 7.94 4.21
C ALA A 243 27.40 8.63 5.36
N LEU A 244 27.77 8.34 6.60
CA LEU A 244 27.19 8.98 7.77
C LEU A 244 27.78 10.37 7.98
N ASP A 245 27.02 11.24 8.65
CA ASP A 245 27.34 12.64 8.91
C ASP A 245 27.63 13.43 7.63
N THR A 246 26.88 13.13 6.57
CA THR A 246 26.96 13.86 5.29
C THR A 246 25.56 14.11 4.73
N PRO A 247 25.30 15.29 4.13
CA PRO A 247 24.03 15.53 3.47
C PRO A 247 23.85 14.58 2.28
N VAL A 248 22.60 14.44 1.82
CA VAL A 248 22.30 13.64 0.63
C VAL A 248 23.02 14.21 -0.59
N ASP A 249 23.70 13.34 -1.36
CA ASP A 249 24.46 13.77 -2.54
C ASP A 249 23.55 14.20 -3.70
N ASP A 250 22.37 13.57 -3.83
CA ASP A 250 21.38 13.81 -4.87
C ASP A 250 19.97 13.92 -4.27
N GLU A 251 19.39 15.12 -4.35
CA GLU A 251 18.07 15.41 -3.81
C GLU A 251 16.91 14.97 -4.72
N ASP A 252 17.20 14.42 -5.91
CA ASP A 252 16.18 13.80 -6.75
C ASP A 252 15.55 12.61 -5.99
N PRO A 253 14.23 12.62 -5.70
CA PRO A 253 13.59 11.48 -5.05
C PRO A 253 13.77 10.19 -5.86
N TRP A 254 13.97 10.24 -7.18
CA TRP A 254 14.17 9.05 -8.00
C TRP A 254 15.55 8.40 -7.79
N MET A 255 16.48 9.12 -7.17
CA MET A 255 17.80 8.64 -6.78
C MET A 255 17.88 8.18 -5.33
N GLN A 256 16.77 8.21 -4.59
CA GLN A 256 16.66 7.80 -3.18
C GLN A 256 15.72 6.61 -3.03
N PHE A 257 15.94 5.75 -2.02
CA PHE A 257 15.07 4.57 -1.85
C PHE A 257 13.61 4.99 -1.64
N PRO A 258 12.64 4.40 -2.37
CA PRO A 258 11.25 4.84 -2.33
C PRO A 258 10.50 4.39 -1.08
N LEU A 259 10.33 5.32 -0.15
CA LEU A 259 9.41 5.14 0.98
C LEU A 259 7.97 5.43 0.55
N GLU A 260 7.71 6.56 -0.10
CA GLU A 260 6.41 6.88 -0.68
C GLU A 260 6.58 7.59 -2.03
N ARG A 261 5.79 7.23 -3.05
CA ARG A 261 5.89 7.79 -4.40
C ARG A 261 4.58 8.39 -4.93
N THR A 262 3.69 8.83 -4.03
CA THR A 262 2.34 9.27 -4.42
C THR A 262 2.37 10.35 -5.50
N TYR A 263 3.23 11.36 -5.35
CA TYR A 263 3.34 12.45 -6.33
C TYR A 263 3.99 11.98 -7.63
N THR A 264 5.05 11.17 -7.57
CA THR A 264 5.66 10.58 -8.76
C THR A 264 4.67 9.69 -9.53
N GLU A 265 3.93 8.82 -8.84
CA GLU A 265 2.87 7.99 -9.43
C GLU A 265 1.81 8.84 -10.14
N TRP A 266 1.45 10.00 -9.57
CA TRP A 266 0.53 10.96 -10.19
C TRP A 266 1.13 11.69 -11.38
N LYS A 267 2.37 12.18 -11.24
CA LYS A 267 3.10 12.94 -12.26
C LYS A 267 3.32 12.12 -13.53
N LEU A 268 3.47 10.81 -13.39
CA LEU A 268 3.63 9.86 -14.49
C LEU A 268 2.30 9.27 -15.00
N SER A 269 1.17 9.73 -14.47
CA SER A 269 -0.16 9.28 -14.91
C SER A 269 -0.78 10.20 -15.97
N ALA A 270 -1.83 9.73 -16.62
CA ALA A 270 -2.67 10.53 -17.52
C ALA A 270 -3.34 11.74 -16.83
N PHE A 271 -3.41 11.78 -15.50
CA PHE A 271 -3.98 12.93 -14.78
C PHE A 271 -3.05 14.15 -14.82
N ALA A 272 -1.74 13.95 -14.84
CA ALA A 272 -0.77 15.03 -15.01
C ALA A 272 -0.60 15.43 -16.50
N ASP A 273 -0.92 14.52 -17.42
CA ASP A 273 -0.86 14.75 -18.88
C ASP A 273 -2.22 15.19 -19.46
N GLY A 274 -2.59 16.45 -19.24
CA GLY A 274 -3.79 17.05 -19.83
C GLY A 274 -5.12 16.76 -19.11
N GLY A 275 -5.09 15.90 -18.08
CA GLY A 275 -6.22 15.61 -17.20
C GLY A 275 -7.17 14.53 -17.73
N VAL A 276 -7.90 13.90 -16.82
CA VAL A 276 -8.83 12.78 -17.12
C VAL A 276 -10.26 13.21 -16.82
N ASP A 277 -11.17 13.03 -17.78
CA ASP A 277 -12.61 13.19 -17.54
C ASP A 277 -13.14 12.01 -16.72
N MET A 278 -13.43 12.28 -15.45
CA MET A 278 -13.93 11.32 -14.47
C MET A 278 -15.45 11.38 -14.33
N GLY A 279 -16.16 12.08 -15.22
CA GLY A 279 -17.63 12.10 -15.26
C GLY A 279 -18.29 12.65 -13.98
N GLY A 280 -17.60 13.53 -13.25
CA GLY A 280 -18.06 14.08 -11.97
C GLY A 280 -17.84 13.16 -10.76
N ARG A 281 -17.10 12.06 -10.92
CA ARG A 281 -16.71 11.17 -9.80
C ARG A 281 -15.88 11.91 -8.75
N PHE A 282 -15.01 12.80 -9.19
CA PHE A 282 -14.18 13.68 -8.38
C PHE A 282 -14.35 15.14 -8.85
N GLY A 283 -13.69 16.10 -8.19
CA GLY A 283 -13.72 17.50 -8.63
C GLY A 283 -14.73 18.37 -7.89
N GLY A 284 -15.83 17.80 -7.42
CA GLY A 284 -16.94 18.54 -6.83
C GLY A 284 -17.81 19.25 -7.88
N ASP A 285 -18.48 20.32 -7.49
CA ASP A 285 -19.51 20.98 -8.29
C ASP A 285 -18.97 21.47 -9.65
N GLY A 286 -19.55 20.94 -10.73
CA GLY A 286 -19.28 21.39 -12.11
C GLY A 286 -17.91 20.99 -12.66
N VAL A 287 -17.19 20.07 -12.02
CA VAL A 287 -15.90 19.53 -12.49
C VAL A 287 -16.10 18.13 -13.03
N SER A 288 -15.59 17.87 -14.24
CA SER A 288 -15.55 16.53 -14.82
C SER A 288 -14.12 16.09 -15.12
N VAL A 289 -13.28 17.00 -15.61
CA VAL A 289 -11.84 16.78 -15.82
C VAL A 289 -11.07 17.03 -14.53
N VAL A 290 -10.28 16.05 -14.12
CA VAL A 290 -9.36 16.12 -12.99
C VAL A 290 -7.94 16.24 -13.53
N SER A 291 -7.21 17.26 -13.09
CA SER A 291 -5.86 17.56 -13.57
C SER A 291 -4.87 17.98 -12.48
N SER A 292 -5.30 17.97 -11.21
CA SER A 292 -4.43 18.22 -10.08
C SER A 292 -4.85 17.45 -8.83
N CYS A 293 -3.95 17.30 -7.86
CA CYS A 293 -4.26 16.71 -6.56
C CYS A 293 -5.46 17.42 -5.90
N GLN A 294 -5.52 18.75 -6.02
CA GLN A 294 -6.57 19.59 -5.46
C GLN A 294 -7.93 19.33 -6.11
N ASP A 295 -8.01 18.88 -7.36
CA ASP A 295 -9.30 18.55 -7.98
C ASP A 295 -9.98 17.39 -7.24
N CYS A 296 -9.23 16.36 -6.82
CA CYS A 296 -9.80 15.25 -6.05
C CYS A 296 -9.91 15.56 -4.54
N HIS A 297 -8.86 16.11 -3.94
CA HIS A 297 -8.71 16.21 -2.48
C HIS A 297 -9.16 17.56 -1.90
N MET A 298 -9.45 18.54 -2.75
CA MET A 298 -10.06 19.83 -2.40
C MET A 298 -11.22 20.13 -3.37
N PRO A 299 -12.28 19.30 -3.38
CA PRO A 299 -13.37 19.43 -4.34
C PRO A 299 -14.02 20.82 -4.29
N ARG A 300 -14.54 21.25 -5.43
CA ARG A 300 -15.27 22.52 -5.55
C ARG A 300 -16.65 22.40 -4.95
N THR A 301 -17.09 23.48 -4.33
CA THR A 301 -18.45 23.63 -3.83
C THR A 301 -18.87 25.10 -3.82
N ALA A 302 -20.16 25.36 -3.77
CA ALA A 302 -20.65 26.70 -3.45
C ALA A 302 -20.41 27.04 -1.96
N GLY A 303 -20.03 28.28 -1.68
CA GLY A 303 -19.84 28.75 -0.32
C GLY A 303 -19.03 30.02 -0.19
N ARG A 304 -18.80 30.45 1.05
CA ARG A 304 -17.95 31.58 1.40
C ARG A 304 -16.63 31.09 1.96
N ALA A 305 -15.54 31.72 1.54
CA ALA A 305 -14.22 31.44 2.11
C ALA A 305 -14.02 32.08 3.50
N ALA A 306 -14.76 33.16 3.79
CA ALA A 306 -14.70 33.88 5.06
C ALA A 306 -16.05 34.55 5.37
N ILE A 307 -16.34 34.79 6.65
CA ILE A 307 -17.60 35.38 7.12
C ILE A 307 -17.91 36.77 6.54
N MET A 308 -16.88 37.51 6.12
CA MET A 308 -17.00 38.81 5.44
C MET A 308 -16.79 38.73 3.92
N GLY A 309 -16.46 37.55 3.39
CA GLY A 309 -16.18 37.33 1.97
C GLY A 309 -17.45 37.16 1.13
N PRO A 310 -17.36 37.28 -0.20
CA PRO A 310 -18.49 37.00 -1.09
C PRO A 310 -18.83 35.51 -1.12
N GLU A 311 -20.08 35.21 -1.51
CA GLU A 311 -20.49 33.87 -1.95
C GLU A 311 -19.77 33.52 -3.26
N ARG A 312 -19.32 32.28 -3.39
CA ARG A 312 -18.67 31.76 -4.60
C ARG A 312 -19.28 30.42 -4.99
N SER A 313 -19.29 30.11 -6.28
CA SER A 313 -19.76 28.81 -6.79
C SER A 313 -18.66 27.75 -6.86
N ASP A 314 -17.41 28.12 -6.55
CA ASP A 314 -16.21 27.33 -6.82
C ASP A 314 -15.21 27.37 -5.65
N LEU A 315 -15.70 27.47 -4.42
CA LEU A 315 -14.88 27.35 -3.20
C LEU A 315 -14.23 25.97 -3.16
N ARG A 316 -12.94 25.92 -2.84
CA ARG A 316 -12.22 24.65 -2.61
C ARG A 316 -12.37 24.25 -1.14
N THR A 317 -12.90 23.06 -0.87
CA THR A 317 -12.93 22.53 0.49
C THR A 317 -11.51 22.17 0.95
N HIS A 318 -11.27 22.19 2.25
CA HIS A 318 -10.00 21.79 2.85
C HIS A 318 -10.17 20.44 3.57
N GLU A 319 -10.91 19.52 2.95
CA GLU A 319 -11.22 18.23 3.55
C GLU A 319 -10.05 17.24 3.53
N PHE A 320 -9.21 17.30 2.49
CA PHE A 320 -8.02 16.47 2.31
C PHE A 320 -8.30 14.97 2.54
N ALA A 321 -9.47 14.52 2.10
CA ALA A 321 -9.93 13.17 2.39
C ALA A 321 -9.04 12.14 1.71
N GLY A 322 -8.65 11.12 2.46
CA GLY A 322 -7.96 9.92 2.01
C GLY A 322 -8.51 8.72 2.76
N ALA A 323 -7.71 7.68 2.99
CA ALA A 323 -8.17 6.47 3.65
C ALA A 323 -7.95 6.49 5.19
N SER A 324 -8.35 7.57 5.86
CA SER A 324 -7.95 7.88 7.25
C SER A 324 -8.98 7.52 8.32
N VAL A 325 -10.00 6.71 7.99
CA VAL A 325 -11.15 6.45 8.89
C VAL A 325 -10.71 5.98 10.27
N TRP A 326 -9.90 4.91 10.33
CA TRP A 326 -9.47 4.33 11.60
C TRP A 326 -8.49 5.23 12.35
N THR A 327 -7.56 5.87 11.64
CA THR A 327 -6.62 6.81 12.27
C THR A 327 -7.37 7.97 12.93
N LEU A 328 -8.37 8.55 12.28
CA LEU A 328 -9.20 9.60 12.88
C LEU A 328 -9.97 9.12 14.11
N ASP A 329 -10.47 7.88 14.12
CA ASP A 329 -11.12 7.28 15.29
C ASP A 329 -10.19 7.19 16.50
N ILE A 330 -8.98 6.64 16.33
CA ILE A 330 -8.03 6.53 17.47
C ILE A 330 -7.54 7.90 17.95
N ILE A 331 -7.46 8.90 17.07
CA ILE A 331 -7.14 10.29 17.42
C ILE A 331 -8.26 10.87 18.28
N GLY A 332 -9.50 10.78 17.81
CA GLY A 332 -10.67 11.29 18.53
C GLY A 332 -10.86 10.63 19.89
N ARG A 333 -10.46 9.36 20.05
CA ARG A 333 -10.47 8.64 21.34
C ARG A 333 -9.36 9.10 22.27
N HIS A 334 -8.12 9.12 21.79
CA HIS A 334 -6.96 9.41 22.64
C HIS A 334 -6.93 10.87 23.08
N PHE A 335 -7.32 11.79 22.20
CA PHE A 335 -7.29 13.23 22.45
C PHE A 335 -8.70 13.80 22.72
N ALA A 336 -9.63 13.00 23.24
CA ALA A 336 -11.01 13.43 23.49
C ALA A 336 -11.14 14.62 24.47
N ASP A 337 -10.17 14.76 25.39
CA ASP A 337 -10.10 15.85 26.36
C ASP A 337 -9.28 17.06 25.87
N ASP A 338 -8.70 17.01 24.66
CA ASP A 338 -8.01 18.13 24.03
C ASP A 338 -9.04 19.11 23.44
N PRO A 339 -9.10 20.37 23.87
CA PRO A 339 -10.08 21.36 23.38
C PRO A 339 -9.96 21.68 21.88
N ASP A 340 -8.81 21.39 21.27
CA ASP A 340 -8.60 21.59 19.83
C ASP A 340 -9.16 20.44 18.99
N VAL A 341 -9.47 19.29 19.61
CA VAL A 341 -10.01 18.10 18.94
C VAL A 341 -11.53 18.13 18.98
N ASP A 342 -12.12 18.29 17.80
CA ASP A 342 -13.57 18.39 17.62
C ASP A 342 -14.14 17.06 17.17
N ALA A 343 -14.92 16.41 18.04
CA ALA A 343 -15.51 15.11 17.78
C ALA A 343 -16.46 15.10 16.57
N GLU A 344 -17.20 16.20 16.32
CA GLU A 344 -18.10 16.30 15.17
C GLU A 344 -17.27 16.47 13.88
N ALA A 345 -16.21 17.27 13.93
CA ALA A 345 -15.30 17.42 12.80
C ALA A 345 -14.58 16.10 12.47
N ILE A 346 -14.09 15.36 13.47
CA ILE A 346 -13.51 14.01 13.31
C ILE A 346 -14.51 13.07 12.64
N ALA A 347 -15.76 13.02 13.12
CA ALA A 347 -16.80 12.19 12.53
C ALA A 347 -17.07 12.56 11.06
N ALA A 348 -17.09 13.85 10.73
CA ALA A 348 -17.24 14.32 9.36
C ALA A 348 -16.03 13.95 8.49
N GLY A 349 -14.81 14.01 9.02
CA GLY A 349 -13.58 13.56 8.35
C GLY A 349 -13.56 12.06 8.06
N MET A 350 -14.06 11.25 9.01
CA MET A 350 -14.25 9.81 8.82
C MET A 350 -15.28 9.52 7.72
N ALA A 351 -16.40 10.25 7.69
CA ALA A 351 -17.41 10.12 6.63
C ALA A 351 -16.84 10.45 5.25
N ARG A 352 -16.09 11.56 5.13
CA ARG A 352 -15.40 11.93 3.88
C ARG A 352 -14.35 10.91 3.46
N SER A 353 -13.66 10.29 4.42
CA SER A 353 -12.68 9.23 4.14
C SER A 353 -13.34 7.97 3.57
N ARG A 354 -14.53 7.57 4.08
CA ARG A 354 -15.32 6.46 3.52
C ARG A 354 -15.83 6.77 2.12
N ASP A 355 -16.33 7.98 1.91
CA ASP A 355 -16.77 8.43 0.60
C ASP A 355 -15.62 8.47 -0.42
N MET A 356 -14.42 8.93 -0.01
CA MET A 356 -13.22 8.88 -0.84
C MET A 356 -12.84 7.43 -1.23
N LEU A 357 -12.88 6.48 -0.28
CA LEU A 357 -12.63 5.06 -0.55
C LEU A 357 -13.65 4.48 -1.54
N GLY A 358 -14.93 4.82 -1.40
CA GLY A 358 -16.00 4.43 -2.32
C GLY A 358 -15.80 4.97 -3.74
N ARG A 359 -15.17 6.14 -3.88
CA ARG A 359 -14.82 6.72 -5.17
C ARG A 359 -13.51 6.18 -5.74
N ALA A 360 -12.59 5.69 -4.91
CA ALA A 360 -11.25 5.27 -5.34
C ALA A 360 -11.19 4.00 -6.20
N ALA A 361 -12.24 3.17 -6.18
CA ALA A 361 -12.26 1.92 -6.93
C ALA A 361 -13.61 1.62 -7.59
N SER A 362 -13.59 0.80 -8.64
CA SER A 362 -14.80 0.25 -9.28
C SER A 362 -14.62 -1.24 -9.55
N LEU A 363 -15.73 -1.98 -9.53
CA LEU A 363 -15.76 -3.43 -9.77
C LEU A 363 -16.55 -3.76 -11.04
N ALA A 364 -16.06 -4.71 -11.82
CA ALA A 364 -16.83 -5.38 -12.86
C ALA A 364 -16.67 -6.90 -12.75
N LEU A 365 -17.78 -7.62 -12.96
CA LEU A 365 -17.83 -9.07 -12.85
C LEU A 365 -18.16 -9.66 -14.21
N GLU A 366 -17.49 -10.76 -14.53
CA GLU A 366 -17.76 -11.55 -15.73
C GLU A 366 -17.55 -13.02 -15.43
N GLU A 367 -18.47 -13.87 -15.87
CA GLU A 367 -18.27 -15.31 -15.84
C GLU A 367 -17.51 -15.75 -17.09
N VAL A 368 -16.44 -16.53 -16.89
CA VAL A 368 -15.61 -17.06 -17.98
C VAL A 368 -15.38 -18.54 -17.71
N GLY A 369 -16.05 -19.42 -18.46
CA GLY A 369 -15.92 -20.88 -18.39
C GLY A 369 -16.05 -21.47 -16.97
N GLY A 370 -16.99 -21.00 -16.16
CA GLY A 370 -17.21 -21.51 -14.79
C GLY A 370 -16.29 -20.91 -13.71
N ALA A 371 -15.46 -19.93 -14.06
CA ALA A 371 -14.80 -19.03 -13.11
C ALA A 371 -15.48 -17.65 -13.12
N LEU A 372 -15.41 -16.96 -11.98
CA LEU A 372 -15.75 -15.55 -11.88
C LEU A 372 -14.49 -14.72 -12.07
N ARG A 373 -14.42 -13.96 -13.16
CA ARG A 373 -13.48 -12.85 -13.31
C ARG A 373 -14.02 -11.63 -12.58
N VAL A 374 -13.24 -11.14 -11.62
CA VAL A 374 -13.47 -9.86 -10.96
C VAL A 374 -12.39 -8.89 -11.43
N ARG A 375 -12.83 -7.83 -12.10
CA ARG A 375 -11.98 -6.69 -12.43
C ARG A 375 -12.09 -5.62 -11.37
N LEU A 376 -10.96 -5.24 -10.76
CA LEU A 376 -10.85 -4.10 -9.85
C LEU A 376 -10.16 -2.95 -10.58
N PHE A 377 -10.88 -1.85 -10.81
CA PHE A 377 -10.33 -0.64 -11.42
C PHE A 377 -9.77 0.30 -10.36
N ASN A 378 -8.58 0.84 -10.62
CA ASN A 378 -8.03 1.99 -9.91
C ASN A 378 -8.58 3.29 -10.52
N GLU A 379 -9.38 4.01 -9.73
CA GLU A 379 -10.01 5.26 -10.17
C GLU A 379 -9.23 6.50 -9.71
N THR A 380 -8.06 6.29 -9.09
CA THR A 380 -7.20 7.35 -8.57
C THR A 380 -6.10 7.72 -9.58
N GLY A 381 -5.45 8.86 -9.34
CA GLY A 381 -4.33 9.34 -10.15
C GLY A 381 -2.97 8.74 -9.78
N HIS A 382 -2.91 7.90 -8.76
CA HIS A 382 -1.69 7.26 -8.24
C HIS A 382 -1.97 5.76 -8.05
N LYS A 383 -1.06 4.98 -7.44
CA LYS A 383 -1.34 3.56 -7.19
C LYS A 383 -2.51 3.38 -6.20
N LEU A 384 -3.16 2.22 -6.27
CA LEU A 384 -4.22 1.81 -5.34
C LEU A 384 -3.75 0.63 -4.47
N PRO A 385 -3.61 0.81 -3.14
CA PRO A 385 -3.55 2.08 -2.39
C PRO A 385 -2.14 2.73 -2.39
N THR A 386 -2.03 4.05 -2.53
CA THR A 386 -0.75 4.79 -2.44
C THR A 386 -0.35 5.18 -0.99
N GLY A 387 0.81 5.83 -0.86
CA GLY A 387 1.36 6.39 0.38
C GLY A 387 2.02 5.35 1.29
N HIS A 388 1.96 5.59 2.61
CA HIS A 388 2.53 4.75 3.68
C HIS A 388 2.62 3.26 3.36
N ILE A 389 3.84 2.75 3.40
CA ILE A 389 4.24 1.44 2.88
C ILE A 389 4.24 0.30 3.89
N GLU A 390 3.91 0.57 5.15
CA GLU A 390 3.83 -0.47 6.19
C GLU A 390 2.38 -0.70 6.63
N GLY A 391 1.85 -1.89 6.37
CA GLY A 391 0.55 -2.32 6.91
C GLY A 391 -0.70 -1.83 6.17
N ARG A 392 -0.58 -0.94 5.17
CA ARG A 392 -1.70 -0.62 4.26
C ARG A 392 -1.90 -1.72 3.24
N ARG A 393 -3.15 -2.16 3.07
CA ARG A 393 -3.50 -3.15 2.05
C ARG A 393 -4.92 -2.99 1.54
N ALA A 394 -5.14 -3.45 0.31
CA ALA A 394 -6.48 -3.70 -0.23
C ALA A 394 -6.60 -5.13 -0.75
N TRP A 395 -7.80 -5.68 -0.83
CA TRP A 395 -8.04 -7.02 -1.40
C TRP A 395 -9.49 -7.19 -1.84
N LEU A 396 -9.76 -8.29 -2.55
CA LEU A 396 -11.09 -8.72 -2.93
C LEU A 396 -11.58 -9.83 -1.99
N ASN A 397 -12.77 -9.66 -1.42
CA ASN A 397 -13.53 -10.71 -0.75
C ASN A 397 -14.65 -11.19 -1.69
N VAL A 398 -14.76 -12.50 -1.89
CA VAL A 398 -15.76 -13.10 -2.78
C VAL A 398 -16.51 -14.18 -2.03
N ARG A 399 -17.81 -13.99 -1.84
CA ARG A 399 -18.71 -14.95 -1.19
C ARG A 399 -19.67 -15.53 -2.21
N VAL A 400 -19.69 -16.86 -2.32
CA VAL A 400 -20.54 -17.57 -3.28
C VAL A 400 -21.63 -18.33 -2.56
N PHE A 401 -22.87 -18.20 -3.02
CA PHE A 401 -24.06 -18.77 -2.41
C PHE A 401 -24.79 -19.71 -3.37
N ASN A 402 -25.48 -20.70 -2.82
CA ASN A 402 -26.43 -21.53 -3.59
C ASN A 402 -27.83 -20.90 -3.66
N ALA A 403 -28.73 -21.55 -4.41
CA ALA A 403 -30.12 -21.08 -4.58
C ALA A 403 -30.98 -21.07 -3.29
N SER A 404 -30.46 -21.61 -2.18
CA SER A 404 -31.08 -21.55 -0.85
C SER A 404 -30.44 -20.47 0.05
N ASP A 405 -29.60 -19.59 -0.51
CA ASP A 405 -28.79 -18.58 0.19
C ASP A 405 -27.78 -19.15 1.20
N GLU A 406 -27.36 -20.40 1.03
CA GLU A 406 -26.29 -20.99 1.85
C GLU A 406 -24.92 -20.64 1.24
N LEU A 407 -23.99 -20.15 2.07
CA LEU A 407 -22.61 -19.85 1.68
C LEU A 407 -21.89 -21.17 1.32
N LEU A 408 -21.42 -21.27 0.08
CA LEU A 408 -20.67 -22.42 -0.42
C LEU A 408 -19.17 -22.24 -0.21
N ILE A 409 -18.64 -21.06 -0.52
CA ILE A 409 -17.22 -20.72 -0.37
C ILE A 409 -17.06 -19.21 -0.17
N GLU A 410 -16.01 -18.83 0.56
CA GLU A 410 -15.57 -17.45 0.74
C GLU A 410 -14.06 -17.37 0.47
N TYR A 411 -13.66 -16.41 -0.37
CA TYR A 411 -12.28 -16.03 -0.64
C TYR A 411 -11.97 -14.70 0.04
N GLY A 412 -10.76 -14.53 0.57
CA GLY A 412 -10.35 -13.28 1.22
C GLY A 412 -11.19 -12.93 2.44
N GLY A 413 -11.60 -13.95 3.20
CA GLY A 413 -12.32 -13.78 4.46
C GLY A 413 -11.44 -13.07 5.50
N TYR A 414 -12.04 -12.14 6.24
CA TYR A 414 -11.36 -11.41 7.31
C TYR A 414 -12.02 -11.74 8.66
N ASP A 415 -11.22 -12.19 9.62
CA ASP A 415 -11.66 -12.41 11.00
C ASP A 415 -11.49 -11.11 11.81
N PRO A 416 -12.57 -10.39 12.15
CA PRO A 416 -12.48 -9.15 12.92
C PRO A 416 -12.11 -9.35 14.40
N LEU A 417 -12.22 -10.57 14.94
CA LEU A 417 -11.83 -10.87 16.31
C LEU A 417 -10.32 -11.04 16.42
N GLN A 418 -9.71 -11.78 15.49
CA GLN A 418 -8.26 -11.98 15.42
C GLN A 418 -7.53 -10.89 14.63
N ALA A 419 -8.27 -10.09 13.86
CA ALA A 419 -7.76 -9.13 12.88
C ALA A 419 -6.86 -9.76 11.80
N GLU A 420 -7.21 -10.99 11.41
CA GLU A 420 -6.47 -11.80 10.44
C GLU A 420 -7.22 -11.85 9.11
N LEU A 421 -6.47 -11.74 8.01
CA LEU A 421 -6.96 -11.92 6.65
C LEU A 421 -6.54 -13.32 6.19
N ASP A 422 -7.46 -14.10 5.63
CA ASP A 422 -7.10 -15.28 4.85
C ASP A 422 -6.33 -14.83 3.60
N THR A 423 -5.06 -15.24 3.53
CA THR A 423 -4.12 -14.84 2.46
C THR A 423 -3.78 -15.96 1.50
N GLU A 424 -4.21 -17.20 1.74
CA GLU A 424 -3.77 -18.36 0.97
C GLU A 424 -4.14 -18.22 -0.52
N TRP A 425 -5.34 -17.70 -0.79
CA TRP A 425 -5.89 -17.54 -2.14
C TRP A 425 -6.31 -16.09 -2.45
N THR A 426 -5.77 -15.14 -1.72
CA THR A 426 -6.23 -13.75 -1.76
C THR A 426 -5.21 -12.85 -2.43
N MET A 427 -5.62 -12.17 -3.49
CA MET A 427 -4.83 -11.08 -4.06
C MET A 427 -4.87 -9.89 -3.10
N VAL A 428 -3.76 -9.68 -2.39
CA VAL A 428 -3.54 -8.53 -1.51
C VAL A 428 -2.68 -7.50 -2.23
N TYR A 429 -3.26 -6.32 -2.49
CA TYR A 429 -2.60 -5.14 -3.05
C TYR A 429 -1.92 -4.36 -1.94
N GLU A 430 -0.60 -4.50 -1.86
CA GLU A 430 0.25 -3.86 -0.86
C GLU A 430 1.68 -3.69 -1.40
N MET A 431 2.46 -2.87 -0.69
CA MET A 431 3.90 -2.81 -0.79
C MET A 431 4.52 -3.45 0.45
N VAL A 432 5.61 -4.19 0.26
CA VAL A 432 6.44 -4.77 1.32
C VAL A 432 7.88 -4.40 1.04
N VAL A 433 8.52 -3.78 2.02
CA VAL A 433 9.94 -3.43 1.96
C VAL A 433 10.78 -4.40 2.78
N GLY A 434 12.09 -4.37 2.55
CA GLY A 434 13.02 -5.29 3.15
C GLY A 434 14.43 -4.73 3.23
N LEU A 435 15.29 -5.54 3.85
CA LEU A 435 16.72 -5.34 3.93
C LEU A 435 17.41 -6.27 2.93
N SER A 436 18.30 -5.71 2.12
CA SER A 436 19.26 -6.47 1.33
C SER A 436 20.32 -7.12 2.23
N GLU A 437 21.15 -7.98 1.67
CA GLU A 437 22.33 -8.53 2.36
C GLU A 437 23.29 -7.41 2.83
N ASP A 438 23.39 -6.32 2.08
CA ASP A 438 24.25 -5.18 2.42
C ASP A 438 23.66 -4.38 3.59
N ALA A 439 22.35 -4.10 3.56
CA ALA A 439 21.68 -3.44 4.68
C ALA A 439 21.65 -4.31 5.95
N ALA A 440 21.46 -5.62 5.80
CA ALA A 440 21.57 -6.60 6.90
C ALA A 440 22.96 -6.57 7.54
N ALA A 441 24.03 -6.46 6.75
CA ALA A 441 25.40 -6.37 7.26
C ALA A 441 25.67 -5.09 8.06
N VAL A 442 25.02 -3.98 7.68
CA VAL A 442 25.16 -2.68 8.37
C VAL A 442 24.32 -2.61 9.64
N THR A 443 23.06 -3.04 9.57
CA THR A 443 22.09 -2.96 10.68
C THR A 443 22.24 -4.08 11.70
N GLY A 444 22.82 -5.23 11.29
CA GLY A 444 22.86 -6.45 12.10
C GLY A 444 21.52 -7.21 12.12
N LEU A 445 20.52 -6.78 11.35
CA LEU A 445 19.24 -7.46 11.17
C LEU A 445 19.33 -8.49 10.05
N ALA A 446 18.37 -9.43 9.99
CA ALA A 446 18.33 -10.42 8.92
C ALA A 446 17.86 -9.81 7.59
N PRO A 447 18.39 -10.26 6.44
CA PRO A 447 17.88 -9.85 5.14
C PRO A 447 16.46 -10.38 4.90
N GLY A 448 15.69 -9.67 4.08
CA GLY A 448 14.29 -10.00 3.76
C GLY A 448 13.29 -8.94 4.23
N PRO A 449 11.97 -9.26 4.26
CA PRO A 449 10.92 -8.33 4.68
C PRO A 449 11.20 -7.72 6.05
N THR A 450 10.92 -6.43 6.20
CA THR A 450 11.11 -5.68 7.45
C THR A 450 9.95 -4.73 7.73
N GLY A 451 9.64 -4.52 9.01
CA GLY A 451 8.75 -3.46 9.51
C GLY A 451 9.52 -2.22 10.02
N HIS A 452 10.76 -2.06 9.57
CA HIS A 452 11.65 -0.94 9.90
C HIS A 452 11.88 -0.07 8.64
N MET A 453 10.88 0.70 8.21
CA MET A 453 10.98 1.48 6.96
C MET A 453 12.18 2.45 6.92
N ALA A 454 12.61 2.98 8.06
CA ALA A 454 13.78 3.88 8.14
C ALA A 454 15.08 3.17 7.70
N LEU A 455 15.12 1.84 7.83
CA LEU A 455 16.25 0.99 7.45
C LEU A 455 16.09 0.36 6.06
N ALA A 456 14.90 0.40 5.46
CA ALA A 456 14.65 -0.34 4.22
C ALA A 456 15.50 0.15 3.04
N ASP A 457 15.99 -0.80 2.25
CA ASP A 457 16.72 -0.56 0.99
C ASP A 457 16.25 -1.46 -0.16
N THR A 458 15.24 -2.31 0.08
CA THR A 458 14.76 -3.27 -0.91
C THR A 458 13.24 -3.22 -1.00
N ILE A 459 12.69 -3.20 -2.23
CA ILE A 459 11.27 -3.45 -2.48
C ILE A 459 11.10 -4.96 -2.68
N VAL A 460 10.52 -5.64 -1.70
CA VAL A 460 10.30 -7.10 -1.77
C VAL A 460 9.07 -7.41 -2.62
N LYS A 461 8.03 -6.59 -2.50
CA LYS A 461 6.75 -6.73 -3.18
C LYS A 461 6.13 -5.35 -3.38
N ASP A 462 5.52 -5.11 -4.52
CA ASP A 462 4.61 -3.99 -4.76
C ASP A 462 3.58 -4.45 -5.80
N THR A 463 2.43 -4.88 -5.32
CA THR A 463 1.36 -5.45 -6.17
C THR A 463 0.25 -4.46 -6.47
N ARG A 464 0.38 -3.23 -5.98
CA ARG A 464 -0.65 -2.18 -6.05
C ARG A 464 -0.98 -1.83 -7.51
N ILE A 465 -2.25 -1.55 -7.76
CA ILE A 465 -2.75 -1.30 -9.11
C ILE A 465 -2.30 0.10 -9.56
N PRO A 466 -1.60 0.26 -10.69
CA PRO A 466 -1.15 1.57 -11.17
C PRO A 466 -2.30 2.45 -11.71
N PRO A 467 -2.08 3.77 -11.90
CA PRO A 467 -3.10 4.68 -12.40
C PRO A 467 -3.26 4.62 -13.93
N ARG A 468 -4.28 5.30 -14.44
CA ARG A 468 -4.44 5.53 -15.89
C ARG A 468 -3.20 6.19 -16.48
N GLY A 469 -2.78 5.74 -17.65
CA GLY A 469 -1.57 6.24 -18.31
C GLY A 469 -0.27 5.64 -17.81
N PHE A 470 -0.33 4.59 -16.97
CA PHE A 470 0.84 3.83 -16.53
C PHE A 470 1.75 3.45 -17.71
N ASP A 471 3.03 3.79 -17.61
CA ASP A 471 4.11 3.25 -18.43
C ASP A 471 5.08 2.53 -17.49
N ARG A 472 5.34 1.24 -17.75
CA ARG A 472 6.17 0.44 -16.86
C ARG A 472 7.57 1.02 -16.72
N SER A 473 8.17 1.45 -17.82
CA SER A 473 9.56 1.92 -17.83
C SER A 473 9.71 3.24 -17.09
N ASP A 474 8.78 4.16 -17.26
CA ASP A 474 8.79 5.45 -16.56
C ASP A 474 8.55 5.25 -15.05
N PHE A 475 7.64 4.36 -14.65
CA PHE A 475 7.40 4.05 -13.23
C PHE A 475 8.60 3.35 -12.57
N GLU A 476 9.28 2.45 -13.28
CA GLU A 476 10.53 1.83 -12.80
C GLU A 476 11.64 2.87 -12.62
N LEU A 477 11.76 3.81 -13.57
CA LEU A 477 12.72 4.93 -13.48
C LEU A 477 12.39 5.88 -12.33
N GLY A 478 11.10 6.15 -12.08
CA GLY A 478 10.63 7.00 -10.98
C GLY A 478 10.72 6.36 -9.59
N GLY A 479 11.24 5.14 -9.48
CA GLY A 479 11.29 4.42 -8.21
C GLY A 479 9.91 3.97 -7.71
N ALA A 480 8.93 3.82 -8.60
CA ALA A 480 7.61 3.29 -8.30
C ALA A 480 7.31 1.98 -9.05
N PRO A 481 8.22 0.99 -9.08
CA PRO A 481 8.03 -0.24 -9.85
C PRO A 481 6.84 -1.06 -9.34
N VAL A 482 6.32 -1.97 -10.16
CA VAL A 482 5.43 -3.04 -9.70
C VAL A 482 6.28 -4.31 -9.56
N VAL A 483 6.19 -4.97 -8.41
CA VAL A 483 6.98 -6.16 -8.06
C VAL A 483 6.04 -7.26 -7.55
N GLY A 484 6.05 -8.41 -8.22
CA GLY A 484 5.19 -9.55 -7.88
C GLY A 484 3.79 -9.52 -8.51
N ARG A 485 3.51 -8.55 -9.38
CA ARG A 485 2.35 -8.51 -10.29
C ARG A 485 2.79 -7.87 -11.60
N ASP A 486 2.11 -8.21 -12.69
CA ASP A 486 2.37 -7.63 -14.01
C ASP A 486 1.17 -6.82 -14.50
N TYR A 487 1.44 -5.57 -14.89
CA TYR A 487 0.49 -4.71 -15.58
C TYR A 487 1.07 -4.31 -16.93
N ALA A 488 0.25 -4.31 -17.97
CA ALA A 488 0.61 -3.76 -19.27
C ALA A 488 0.57 -2.22 -19.25
N ASP A 489 1.26 -1.58 -20.18
CA ASP A 489 1.18 -0.12 -20.32
C ASP A 489 -0.28 0.31 -20.57
N GLY A 490 -0.69 1.37 -19.89
CA GLY A 490 -2.05 1.89 -19.86
C GLY A 490 -3.04 1.08 -19.01
N GLN A 491 -2.64 -0.06 -18.44
CA GLN A 491 -3.50 -0.84 -17.55
C GLN A 491 -3.63 -0.15 -16.19
N TYR A 492 -4.87 0.08 -15.76
CA TYR A 492 -5.21 0.71 -14.48
C TYR A 492 -6.22 -0.14 -13.68
N TRP A 493 -6.24 -1.43 -13.95
CA TRP A 493 -7.10 -2.40 -13.29
C TRP A 493 -6.33 -3.71 -13.08
N ASP A 494 -6.83 -4.55 -12.20
CA ASP A 494 -6.40 -5.94 -12.08
C ASP A 494 -7.57 -6.88 -12.32
N ASP A 495 -7.30 -7.99 -13.02
CA ASP A 495 -8.26 -9.08 -13.21
C ASP A 495 -7.87 -10.25 -12.30
N VAL A 496 -8.78 -10.61 -11.39
CA VAL A 496 -8.60 -11.73 -10.45
C VAL A 496 -9.69 -12.75 -10.69
N TYR A 497 -9.31 -14.02 -10.77
CA TYR A 497 -10.22 -15.11 -11.09
C TYR A 497 -10.51 -15.91 -9.83
N PHE A 498 -11.79 -16.21 -9.62
CA PHE A 498 -12.28 -17.00 -8.51
C PHE A 498 -13.04 -18.20 -9.04
N ARG A 499 -12.80 -19.36 -8.46
CA ARG A 499 -13.53 -20.57 -8.83
C ARG A 499 -14.96 -20.49 -8.30
N LEU A 500 -15.92 -20.89 -9.14
CA LEU A 500 -17.29 -21.12 -8.69
C LEU A 500 -17.48 -22.61 -8.30
N PRO A 501 -18.06 -22.91 -7.13
CA PRO A 501 -18.45 -24.26 -6.76
C PRO A 501 -19.72 -24.70 -7.51
N ASP A 502 -19.90 -26.01 -7.66
CA ASP A 502 -21.13 -26.56 -8.23
C ASP A 502 -22.35 -26.12 -7.40
N GLY A 503 -23.42 -25.73 -8.09
CA GLY A 503 -24.62 -25.20 -7.43
C GLY A 503 -24.51 -23.74 -6.97
N ALA A 504 -23.46 -23.02 -7.38
CA ALA A 504 -23.43 -21.56 -7.28
C ALA A 504 -24.63 -20.94 -8.01
N ASP A 505 -25.32 -20.03 -7.31
CA ASP A 505 -26.47 -19.28 -7.83
C ASP A 505 -26.25 -17.76 -7.73
N ARG A 506 -25.41 -17.32 -6.79
CA ARG A 506 -25.17 -15.90 -6.52
C ARG A 506 -23.78 -15.66 -5.96
N VAL A 507 -23.17 -14.54 -6.34
CA VAL A 507 -21.90 -14.04 -5.76
C VAL A 507 -22.09 -12.65 -5.16
N GLU A 508 -21.36 -12.40 -4.07
CA GLU A 508 -21.14 -11.08 -3.49
C GLU A 508 -19.63 -10.81 -3.52
N VAL A 509 -19.23 -9.71 -4.15
CA VAL A 509 -17.83 -9.29 -4.27
C VAL A 509 -17.66 -7.95 -3.59
N THR A 510 -16.69 -7.86 -2.69
CA THR A 510 -16.35 -6.62 -1.98
C THR A 510 -14.86 -6.33 -2.13
N ALA A 511 -14.53 -5.11 -2.56
CA ALA A 511 -13.18 -4.57 -2.47
C ALA A 511 -13.01 -3.90 -1.11
N TRP A 512 -12.04 -4.37 -0.33
CA TRP A 512 -11.74 -3.89 1.02
C TRP A 512 -10.43 -3.12 1.04
N TYR A 513 -10.35 -2.12 1.93
CA TYR A 513 -9.12 -1.43 2.32
C TYR A 513 -8.90 -1.56 3.82
N GLN A 514 -7.66 -1.77 4.26
CA GLN A 514 -7.27 -1.73 5.66
C GLN A 514 -6.08 -0.78 5.87
N THR A 515 -6.17 0.04 6.92
CA THR A 515 -5.13 1.05 7.26
C THR A 515 -3.89 0.42 7.87
N ALA A 516 -4.08 -0.51 8.82
CA ALA A 516 -2.98 -1.17 9.53
C ALA A 516 -3.33 -2.64 9.78
N THR A 517 -2.36 -3.53 9.55
CA THR A 517 -2.48 -4.96 9.88
C THR A 517 -2.22 -5.20 11.36
N ARG A 518 -2.69 -6.33 11.91
CA ARG A 518 -2.32 -6.75 13.27
C ARG A 518 -0.80 -6.82 13.44
N GLN A 519 -0.12 -7.50 12.51
CA GLN A 519 1.32 -7.72 12.57
C GLN A 519 2.07 -6.39 12.70
N TYR A 520 1.70 -5.39 11.90
CA TYR A 520 2.32 -4.07 11.96
C TYR A 520 2.14 -3.39 13.33
N ILE A 521 0.93 -3.44 13.90
CA ILE A 521 0.65 -2.85 15.21
C ILE A 521 1.39 -3.59 16.34
N GLU A 522 1.47 -4.92 16.25
CA GLU A 522 2.21 -5.73 17.24
C GLU A 522 3.72 -5.50 17.14
N GLU A 523 4.27 -5.35 15.93
CA GLU A 523 5.67 -4.99 15.70
C GLU A 523 6.01 -3.62 16.29
N LEU A 524 5.18 -2.59 16.05
CA LEU A 524 5.37 -1.26 16.66
C LEU A 524 5.32 -1.30 18.19
N ARG A 525 4.45 -2.14 18.78
CA ARG A 525 4.39 -2.34 20.23
C ARG A 525 5.64 -3.04 20.74
N ASP A 526 5.98 -4.19 20.17
CA ASP A 526 7.01 -5.08 20.68
C ASP A 526 8.43 -4.50 20.48
N ASN A 527 8.60 -3.67 19.45
CA ASN A 527 9.88 -3.02 19.16
C ASN A 527 10.04 -1.67 19.85
N ASN A 528 8.98 -1.01 20.33
CA ASN A 528 9.13 0.26 21.06
C ASN A 528 9.62 0.00 22.50
N ILE A 529 10.81 0.53 22.79
CA ILE A 529 11.50 0.44 24.08
C ILE A 529 11.89 1.81 24.64
N SER A 530 11.70 2.89 23.88
CA SER A 530 12.08 4.25 24.24
C SER A 530 10.96 5.02 24.94
N ASP A 531 9.70 4.72 24.62
CA ASP A 531 8.54 5.36 25.22
C ASP A 531 7.29 4.46 25.22
N ASP A 532 6.14 5.02 25.62
CA ASP A 532 4.88 4.28 25.80
C ASP A 532 3.98 4.31 24.54
N TRP A 533 4.41 4.87 23.40
CA TRP A 533 3.53 5.03 22.24
C TRP A 533 3.15 3.71 21.58
N GLY A 534 4.02 2.70 21.60
CA GLY A 534 3.72 1.35 21.09
C GLY A 534 2.58 0.69 21.85
N ASP A 535 2.66 0.71 23.19
CA ASP A 535 1.59 0.19 24.07
C ASP A 535 0.30 1.02 23.96
N THR A 536 0.43 2.35 23.87
CA THR A 536 -0.70 3.26 23.69
C THR A 536 -1.45 2.97 22.39
N LEU A 537 -0.71 2.82 21.28
CA LEU A 537 -1.29 2.48 19.98
C LEU A 537 -1.96 1.10 20.02
N TYR A 538 -1.34 0.10 20.64
CA TYR A 538 -1.92 -1.24 20.74
C TYR A 538 -3.22 -1.26 21.56
N ALA A 539 -3.29 -0.50 22.66
CA ALA A 539 -4.51 -0.33 23.44
C ALA A 539 -5.63 0.31 22.60
N LEU A 540 -5.33 1.42 21.93
CA LEU A 540 -6.28 2.11 21.03
C LEU A 540 -6.75 1.20 19.89
N TRP A 541 -5.84 0.41 19.31
CA TRP A 541 -6.17 -0.56 18.27
C TRP A 541 -7.17 -1.61 18.77
N GLN A 542 -7.00 -2.15 19.98
CA GLN A 542 -7.98 -3.07 20.57
C GLN A 542 -9.34 -2.40 20.81
N GLU A 543 -9.35 -1.17 21.34
CA GLU A 543 -10.57 -0.42 21.66
C GLU A 543 -11.37 0.03 20.42
N SER A 544 -10.69 0.22 19.30
CA SER A 544 -11.25 0.70 18.02
C SER A 544 -11.62 -0.44 17.06
N GLY A 545 -11.68 -1.68 17.55
CA GLY A 545 -12.07 -2.83 16.72
C GLY A 545 -10.97 -3.29 15.76
N ARG A 546 -9.70 -3.02 16.10
CA ARG A 546 -8.51 -3.57 15.45
C ARG A 546 -8.26 -3.11 14.01
N SER A 547 -8.41 -1.81 13.74
CA SER A 547 -8.33 -1.25 12.38
C SER A 547 -9.23 -2.02 11.41
N PRO A 548 -10.56 -1.99 11.62
CA PRO A 548 -11.48 -2.74 10.79
C PRO A 548 -11.35 -2.30 9.32
N PRO A 549 -11.48 -3.23 8.36
CA PRO A 549 -11.46 -2.90 6.94
C PRO A 549 -12.66 -2.03 6.53
N GLU A 550 -12.45 -1.13 5.58
CA GLU A 550 -13.45 -0.23 5.02
C GLU A 550 -13.75 -0.60 3.56
N ILE A 551 -15.02 -0.48 3.16
CA ILE A 551 -15.46 -0.86 1.81
C ILE A 551 -15.01 0.20 0.80
N MET A 552 -14.39 -0.24 -0.29
CA MET A 552 -14.09 0.59 -1.46
C MET A 552 -15.13 0.40 -2.57
N GLY A 553 -15.73 -0.77 -2.67
CA GLY A 553 -16.78 -1.08 -3.62
C GLY A 553 -17.39 -2.45 -3.35
N GLN A 554 -18.67 -2.61 -3.69
CA GLN A 554 -19.36 -3.87 -3.53
C GLN A 554 -20.35 -4.08 -4.68
N VAL A 555 -20.45 -5.32 -5.16
CA VAL A 555 -21.37 -5.73 -6.20
C VAL A 555 -21.82 -7.16 -5.96
N ALA A 556 -23.08 -7.44 -6.29
CA ALA A 556 -23.63 -8.79 -6.27
C ALA A 556 -24.22 -9.13 -7.63
N ALA A 557 -24.07 -10.38 -8.05
CA ALA A 557 -24.59 -10.88 -9.32
C ALA A 557 -25.13 -12.30 -9.14
N ALA A 558 -26.16 -12.65 -9.90
CA ALA A 558 -26.53 -14.05 -10.08
C ALA A 558 -25.46 -14.74 -10.93
N THR A 559 -25.20 -16.02 -10.67
CA THR A 559 -24.32 -16.84 -11.51
C THR A 559 -25.13 -17.63 -12.52
N SER A 560 -24.55 -17.89 -13.69
CA SER A 560 -25.16 -18.79 -14.67
C SER A 560 -24.90 -20.24 -14.29
N PRO A 561 -25.81 -21.18 -14.63
CA PRO A 561 -25.51 -22.59 -14.55
C PRO A 561 -24.30 -22.90 -15.44
N PHE A 562 -23.23 -23.45 -14.86
CA PHE A 562 -22.04 -23.86 -15.60
C PHE A 562 -21.79 -25.36 -15.41
N VAL A 563 -21.18 -25.99 -16.41
CA VAL A 563 -20.70 -27.38 -16.31
C VAL A 563 -19.22 -27.33 -16.00
N ARG A 564 -18.82 -27.79 -14.81
CA ARG A 564 -17.43 -27.83 -14.41
C ARG A 564 -16.60 -28.67 -15.40
N GLY A 565 -15.59 -28.04 -15.99
CA GLY A 565 -14.70 -28.63 -16.99
C GLY A 565 -15.12 -28.48 -18.45
N ASP A 566 -16.17 -27.72 -18.75
CA ASP A 566 -16.48 -27.24 -20.10
C ASP A 566 -15.54 -26.05 -20.45
N PHE A 567 -14.37 -26.37 -21.01
CA PHE A 567 -13.30 -25.41 -21.33
C PHE A 567 -13.53 -24.63 -22.62
N ASN A 568 -14.43 -25.12 -23.47
CA ASN A 568 -14.78 -24.47 -24.72
C ASN A 568 -16.10 -23.69 -24.66
N ASP A 569 -16.77 -23.69 -23.50
CA ASP A 569 -18.02 -22.98 -23.21
C ASP A 569 -19.15 -23.38 -24.16
N ASN A 570 -19.20 -24.66 -24.54
CA ASN A 570 -20.21 -25.19 -25.47
C ASN A 570 -21.46 -25.76 -24.77
N GLY A 571 -21.45 -25.77 -23.43
CA GLY A 571 -22.49 -26.32 -22.55
C GLY A 571 -22.36 -27.81 -22.26
N ALA A 572 -21.26 -28.47 -22.63
CA ALA A 572 -21.04 -29.89 -22.46
C ALA A 572 -19.57 -30.21 -22.14
N LEU A 573 -19.36 -31.18 -21.25
CA LEU A 573 -18.03 -31.72 -20.97
C LEU A 573 -17.72 -32.87 -21.95
N ASP A 574 -16.83 -32.62 -22.92
CA ASP A 574 -16.52 -33.51 -24.03
C ASP A 574 -15.01 -33.53 -24.41
N PRO A 575 -14.53 -34.42 -25.32
CA PRO A 575 -13.12 -34.52 -25.68
C PRO A 575 -12.42 -33.22 -26.11
N SER A 576 -13.16 -32.26 -26.67
CA SER A 576 -12.58 -30.97 -27.10
C SER A 576 -12.29 -30.02 -25.93
N ASP A 577 -12.87 -30.28 -24.76
CA ASP A 577 -12.51 -29.60 -23.51
C ASP A 577 -11.16 -30.08 -22.97
N ALA A 578 -10.91 -31.38 -23.03
CA ALA A 578 -9.62 -31.95 -22.66
C ALA A 578 -8.50 -31.49 -23.62
N GLU A 579 -8.79 -31.34 -24.93
CA GLU A 579 -7.84 -30.74 -25.88
C GLU A 579 -7.54 -29.27 -25.54
N SER A 580 -8.55 -28.52 -25.11
CA SER A 580 -8.39 -27.12 -24.68
C SER A 580 -7.58 -27.00 -23.38
N MET A 581 -7.80 -27.90 -22.42
CA MET A 581 -7.01 -28.00 -21.19
C MET A 581 -5.56 -28.42 -21.47
N LEU A 582 -5.34 -29.31 -22.45
CA LEU A 582 -4.00 -29.74 -22.87
C LEU A 582 -3.17 -28.57 -23.40
N ALA A 583 -3.79 -27.68 -24.18
CA ALA A 583 -3.14 -26.46 -24.66
C ALA A 583 -2.67 -25.54 -23.51
N CYS A 584 -3.40 -25.54 -22.39
CA CYS A 584 -3.05 -24.80 -21.17
C CYS A 584 -1.92 -25.46 -20.36
N PHE A 585 -1.87 -26.79 -20.33
CA PHE A 585 -0.76 -27.53 -19.70
C PHE A 585 0.57 -27.34 -20.46
N GLU A 586 0.52 -27.23 -21.79
CA GLU A 586 1.72 -27.11 -22.64
C GLU A 586 2.30 -25.68 -22.74
N SER A 587 1.57 -24.66 -22.28
CA SER A 587 2.04 -23.26 -22.36
C SER A 587 2.89 -22.87 -21.14
N GLU A 588 4.21 -23.03 -21.22
CA GLU A 588 5.14 -22.66 -20.13
C GLU A 588 5.33 -21.13 -19.92
N THR A 589 4.74 -20.27 -20.76
CA THR A 589 5.12 -18.83 -20.80
C THR A 589 3.98 -17.81 -20.79
N ALA A 590 2.71 -18.23 -20.78
CA ALA A 590 1.60 -17.33 -20.47
C ALA A 590 0.35 -18.16 -20.12
N VAL A 591 -0.04 -18.14 -18.85
CA VAL A 591 -1.41 -18.53 -18.47
C VAL A 591 -2.32 -17.51 -19.14
N THR A 592 -2.96 -17.87 -20.26
CA THR A 592 -4.06 -17.05 -20.78
C THR A 592 -5.18 -17.07 -19.73
N ASP A 593 -6.01 -16.02 -19.66
CA ASP A 593 -7.20 -15.97 -18.80
C ASP A 593 -8.05 -17.25 -18.84
N ARG A 594 -8.00 -17.94 -19.98
CA ARG A 594 -8.71 -19.20 -20.25
C ARG A 594 -8.09 -20.44 -19.59
N CYS A 595 -6.83 -20.38 -19.16
CA CYS A 595 -6.11 -21.50 -18.55
C CYS A 595 -6.27 -21.58 -17.03
N LEU A 596 -6.63 -20.48 -16.37
CA LEU A 596 -7.00 -20.48 -14.94
C LEU A 596 -8.28 -21.30 -14.68
N ILE A 597 -9.11 -21.46 -15.70
CA ILE A 597 -10.32 -22.30 -15.67
C ILE A 597 -9.96 -23.80 -15.52
N GLY A 598 -8.75 -24.18 -15.93
CA GLY A 598 -8.27 -25.56 -15.84
C GLY A 598 -7.50 -25.92 -14.61
N ASP A 599 -7.29 -24.97 -13.72
CA ASP A 599 -6.76 -25.21 -12.40
C ASP A 599 -7.91 -25.70 -11.50
N PHE A 600 -8.16 -27.01 -11.54
CA PHE A 600 -9.20 -27.67 -10.74
C PHE A 600 -8.80 -27.88 -9.29
N THR A 601 -7.50 -27.87 -9.00
CA THR A 601 -6.95 -28.03 -7.65
C THR A 601 -6.90 -26.70 -6.91
N GLY A 602 -6.59 -25.64 -7.63
CA GLY A 602 -6.67 -24.23 -7.21
C GLY A 602 -5.31 -23.62 -6.94
N ASP A 603 -4.22 -24.27 -7.36
CA ASP A 603 -2.84 -23.90 -7.01
C ASP A 603 -2.23 -22.80 -7.92
N GLY A 604 -3.04 -22.23 -8.81
CA GLY A 604 -2.66 -21.23 -9.79
C GLY A 604 -1.99 -21.80 -11.04
N ARG A 605 -1.98 -23.13 -11.23
CA ARG A 605 -1.35 -23.80 -12.38
C ARG A 605 -2.25 -24.92 -12.90
N VAL A 606 -2.09 -25.25 -14.18
CA VAL A 606 -2.67 -26.47 -14.75
C VAL A 606 -1.60 -27.55 -14.71
N THR A 607 -1.70 -28.44 -13.73
CA THR A 607 -0.79 -29.55 -13.46
C THR A 607 -1.46 -30.89 -13.75
N CYS A 608 -0.74 -31.99 -13.49
CA CYS A 608 -1.32 -33.33 -13.60
C CYS A 608 -2.45 -33.59 -12.59
N GLU A 609 -2.42 -32.95 -11.42
CA GLU A 609 -3.46 -33.09 -10.38
C GLU A 609 -4.80 -32.50 -10.84
N ASP A 610 -4.75 -31.51 -11.73
CA ASP A 610 -5.94 -30.91 -12.34
C ASP A 610 -6.61 -31.86 -13.33
N PHE A 611 -5.83 -32.59 -14.13
CA PHE A 611 -6.38 -33.64 -14.99
C PHE A 611 -7.03 -34.76 -14.16
N ASP A 612 -6.43 -35.16 -13.03
CA ASP A 612 -7.03 -36.14 -12.11
C ASP A 612 -8.40 -35.66 -11.59
N SER A 613 -8.52 -34.36 -11.30
CA SER A 613 -9.76 -33.72 -10.87
C SER A 613 -10.81 -33.64 -11.99
N LEU A 614 -10.39 -33.45 -13.24
CA LEU A 614 -11.26 -33.52 -14.43
C LEU A 614 -11.80 -34.94 -14.67
N ASP A 615 -10.96 -35.97 -14.49
CA ASP A 615 -11.35 -37.38 -14.70
C ASP A 615 -12.49 -37.81 -13.78
N ALA A 616 -12.52 -37.30 -12.55
CA ALA A 616 -13.59 -37.59 -11.59
C ALA A 616 -14.97 -37.14 -12.09
N GLN A 617 -15.02 -36.20 -13.04
CA GLN A 617 -16.23 -35.55 -13.54
C GLN A 617 -16.50 -35.90 -15.02
N TRP A 618 -15.62 -36.67 -15.66
CA TRP A 618 -15.66 -36.95 -17.09
C TRP A 618 -16.82 -37.90 -17.48
N PRO A 619 -17.73 -37.47 -18.37
CA PRO A 619 -18.86 -38.29 -18.79
C PRO A 619 -18.55 -39.16 -20.04
N GLY A 620 -17.40 -38.96 -20.68
CA GLY A 620 -17.02 -39.66 -21.91
C GLY A 620 -16.58 -41.11 -21.70
N PRO A 621 -16.65 -41.98 -22.73
CA PRO A 621 -16.18 -43.36 -22.63
C PRO A 621 -14.64 -43.41 -22.61
N GLY A 622 -14.07 -43.66 -21.42
CA GLY A 622 -12.62 -43.78 -21.22
C GLY A 622 -12.04 -42.67 -20.34
N ALA A 623 -10.72 -42.69 -20.12
CA ALA A 623 -10.03 -41.62 -19.40
C ALA A 623 -9.94 -40.34 -20.25
N THR A 624 -9.91 -39.19 -19.60
CA THR A 624 -9.65 -37.89 -20.25
C THR A 624 -8.37 -37.92 -21.10
N PRO A 625 -8.37 -37.29 -22.29
CA PRO A 625 -7.15 -36.99 -23.04
C PRO A 625 -6.12 -36.24 -22.16
N ARG A 626 -5.06 -36.99 -21.85
CA ARG A 626 -3.97 -36.76 -20.91
C ARG A 626 -2.59 -36.33 -21.41
N PRO A 627 -1.80 -35.39 -20.83
CA PRO A 627 -0.36 -35.41 -21.07
C PRO A 627 0.23 -36.77 -20.67
N MET A 628 1.11 -37.34 -21.50
CA MET A 628 1.70 -38.67 -21.24
C MET A 628 2.50 -38.69 -19.92
N VAL A 629 3.05 -37.54 -19.51
CA VAL A 629 3.73 -37.35 -18.23
C VAL A 629 2.81 -37.55 -17.02
N CYS A 630 1.52 -37.22 -17.14
CA CYS A 630 0.53 -37.41 -16.07
C CYS A 630 0.07 -38.87 -15.94
N LEU A 631 0.15 -39.67 -17.01
CA LEU A 631 -0.20 -41.09 -17.00
C LEU A 631 0.86 -41.99 -16.32
N LEU A 632 2.06 -41.45 -16.09
CA LEU A 632 3.21 -42.19 -15.54
C LEU A 632 3.33 -42.10 -14.01
N GLY A 633 2.29 -41.64 -13.30
CA GLY A 633 2.23 -41.38 -11.86
C GLY A 633 3.34 -42.00 -10.99
N ALA A 634 4.16 -41.13 -10.37
CA ALA A 634 4.91 -41.36 -9.13
C ALA A 634 5.57 -42.74 -8.92
N ALA A 635 6.34 -43.24 -9.90
CA ALA A 635 7.29 -44.33 -9.70
C ALA A 635 8.72 -43.85 -10.03
N GLY A 636 9.32 -43.15 -9.06
CA GLY A 636 10.76 -42.88 -9.05
C GLY A 636 11.17 -41.63 -9.83
N ALA A 637 11.17 -40.49 -9.16
CA ALA A 637 12.19 -39.48 -9.43
C ALA A 637 13.56 -40.15 -9.19
N VAL A 638 14.15 -40.69 -10.25
CA VAL A 638 15.60 -40.86 -10.27
C VAL A 638 16.13 -39.44 -10.33
N SER A 639 16.61 -38.96 -9.20
CA SER A 639 17.49 -37.81 -9.15
C SER A 639 18.59 -38.03 -10.18
N VAL A 640 18.53 -37.29 -11.28
CA VAL A 640 19.71 -37.10 -12.12
C VAL A 640 20.56 -36.14 -11.32
N PRO A 641 21.73 -36.57 -10.78
CA PRO A 641 22.61 -35.62 -10.13
C PRO A 641 23.05 -34.64 -11.21
N SER A 642 22.94 -33.35 -10.90
CA SER A 642 23.56 -32.29 -11.68
C SER A 642 25.05 -32.60 -11.82
N LEU A 643 25.47 -33.04 -13.00
CA LEU A 643 26.88 -33.20 -13.34
C LEU A 643 27.39 -31.83 -13.80
N SER A 644 27.63 -30.94 -12.85
CA SER A 644 28.53 -29.82 -13.04
C SER A 644 29.97 -30.35 -12.99
N GLY A 645 30.56 -30.57 -14.16
CA GLY A 645 31.99 -30.88 -14.25
C GLY A 645 32.43 -31.58 -15.54
N PRO A 646 33.75 -31.58 -15.82
CA PRO A 646 34.34 -32.05 -17.08
C PRO A 646 34.19 -33.55 -17.34
N THR A 647 33.60 -34.32 -16.42
CA THR A 647 33.30 -35.75 -16.56
C THR A 647 32.03 -36.03 -17.38
N GLY A 648 31.08 -35.10 -17.47
CA GLY A 648 29.85 -35.27 -18.26
C GLY A 648 30.09 -35.34 -19.78
N ALA A 649 31.10 -34.62 -20.27
CA ALA A 649 31.47 -34.62 -21.69
C ALA A 649 32.06 -35.97 -22.17
N ILE A 650 32.71 -36.73 -21.28
CA ILE A 650 33.36 -38.01 -21.62
C ILE A 650 32.31 -39.13 -21.74
N LEU A 651 31.22 -39.07 -20.97
CA LEU A 651 30.14 -40.05 -21.03
C LEU A 651 29.24 -39.85 -22.27
N ALA A 652 29.00 -38.58 -22.65
CA ALA A 652 28.27 -38.25 -23.88
C ALA A 652 29.06 -38.69 -25.14
N LEU A 653 30.39 -38.54 -25.14
CA LEU A 653 31.24 -38.94 -26.26
C LEU A 653 31.33 -40.47 -26.41
N THR A 654 31.29 -41.22 -25.32
CA THR A 654 31.32 -42.70 -25.34
C THR A 654 29.99 -43.30 -25.79
N LEU A 655 28.84 -42.68 -25.49
CA LEU A 655 27.53 -43.09 -26.00
C LEU A 655 27.34 -42.76 -27.50
N LEU A 656 27.87 -41.63 -27.97
CA LEU A 656 27.90 -41.28 -29.41
C LEU A 656 28.80 -42.23 -30.23
N LEU A 657 29.94 -42.66 -29.69
CA LEU A 657 30.82 -43.64 -30.32
C LEU A 657 30.22 -45.06 -30.34
N ALA A 658 29.46 -45.45 -29.32
CA ALA A 658 28.74 -46.73 -29.30
C ALA A 658 27.58 -46.78 -30.32
N GLY A 659 26.89 -45.64 -30.53
CA GLY A 659 25.85 -45.51 -31.56
C GLY A 659 26.39 -45.62 -32.99
N LEU A 660 27.57 -45.04 -33.26
CA LEU A 660 28.20 -45.09 -34.59
C LEU A 660 28.80 -46.47 -34.92
N LEU A 661 29.24 -47.24 -33.93
CA LEU A 661 29.70 -48.63 -34.11
C LEU A 661 28.57 -49.63 -34.34
N GLY A 662 27.36 -49.36 -33.82
CA GLY A 662 26.17 -50.19 -34.05
C GLY A 662 25.58 -50.07 -35.46
N LEU A 663 25.76 -48.92 -36.13
CA LEU A 663 25.29 -48.67 -37.49
C LEU A 663 26.21 -49.26 -38.57
N ALA A 664 27.50 -49.52 -38.26
CA ALA A 664 28.45 -50.12 -39.20
C ALA A 664 28.36 -51.66 -39.29
N TRP A 665 27.64 -52.33 -38.38
CA TRP A 665 27.53 -53.80 -38.33
C TRP A 665 26.29 -54.38 -39.04
N ARG A 666 25.42 -53.52 -39.61
CA ARG A 666 24.21 -53.94 -40.34
C ARG A 666 24.36 -53.95 -41.87
N GLU A 667 25.49 -53.53 -42.43
CA GLU A 667 25.69 -53.46 -43.90
C GLU A 667 26.64 -54.50 -44.51
N SER A 668 27.18 -55.47 -43.74
CA SER A 668 27.97 -56.56 -44.32
C SER A 668 27.38 -57.92 -43.95
N GLY A 669 26.42 -58.39 -44.75
CA GLY A 669 25.96 -59.78 -44.71
C GLY A 669 27.03 -60.71 -45.30
N MET A 670 27.35 -61.79 -44.57
CA MET A 670 27.83 -63.06 -45.13
C MET A 670 27.80 -64.15 -44.04
N THR A 671 26.93 -65.14 -44.29
CA THR A 671 26.81 -66.52 -43.76
C THR A 671 26.67 -66.74 -42.26
#